data_AF-A0A344USS0-F1
#
_entry.id   AF-A0A344USS0-F1
#
_cell.length_a   1.000
_cell.length_b   1.000
_cell.length_c   1.000
_cell.angle_alpha   90.00
_cell.angle_beta   90.00
_cell.angle_gamma   90.00
#
_symmetry.space_group_name_H-M   'P 1'
#
loop_
_entity.id
_entity.type
_entity.pdbx_description
1 polymer ?
#
loop_
_entity_poly.entity_id
_entity_poly.type
_entity_poly.pdbx_seq_one_letter_code
_entity_poly.pdbx_strand_id
1 'polypeptide(L)'
;MTTSSGFPTFSEFFAAVHGFEPHAWQADLARSVQETGQWPWTLAVPTGLGKTSAIDVAVYELARQCHEDSRRTAPQRIFHVVDRRRIIDSTAAHAAHLAACINDPTTDVLRAVHDSLAPLRSAGNELVVTVSSIHGERPDDRVWMQATGCSVISLTSHQYVSRLLLRGYGVSPGTRSIAAGLCGIDALVLFDEPHLSSQSIHTILRVQELQARAPEDLGVPPLQMALLGATVPPALADLQGSDRGRLAIDSASERGHAAVERLAARRTAFVQWVKPTDGEIRNALVAAAKEAWKRNARRVIVFANTVEIAQAVYSGLARRRKAGASPLMLLTSHFRPFDRTGLDSELLEGPCTVVATQTLEVGVDVTFDELITEAPSWASLKQRLGRLNRDGTSNEHGRATVVAGWNDASAEAVVRKGSAAVYGERTVGAATRLLHSQDDLTARQGIDMGFDGLRAIEMSDLFDAEALEAEPARIGTLTSSHLPLLAQTRPVPDPDIPVDALISGPDTEHAREIAVAWRDELSVFDDPSSPRVDPSEYVTIRRDLFDVFLRSLQWNPLGGSDREQIRIWDPRQERWAIPGSRFEASEASQIILSSSLGGYTPELGWTGARNDAGGLDISTDALIRMLTASAGGPVSSSADLVITHSLWLRLTDDGDARRIEGVDTNGLSDVLATLGSRSSGGADDDETLEALEDAAQDLAENVAEYCGLDINSDRLQILQSSNQAVVVRFAQDIKARTSEEQTLDLHRRQVAAWADADATAVGLPQPIIDMLLEAGLCHDDGKLRPEWQAYIGADDVPLARSSRRRAAQVEAARWKACGLEDGWRHEADSVRRLETAPSLLGHLVGSHHGWYRPILPPVRTSGGGIPEYPRVLGHADQFAELNTRFGVWGLSYLEAVLRLADWNAAAKAEECRPRDISGSSHKSDPAIHGPLGGHPEVRRLDGLRTHPLTGWHAATGLLIAAHIADPAATIHWEPFGGPGAAPIIPVLTTTAPLDELVSQILHDPQWNKAQALATSHGLSNMGFGVKYQKLEPAACLHGLLLDADDAEVGLAAGVASDLAATETKGAIPMPIVPFANMASYPSVALKMVAGNNTPSHSDIHDVCAALLSEAKGFSDEKCDGGMDRPEAVKPGINGLGSPETRQTRSVLAPLAMYGIGLLGSGPVRGLGVTRSGKLVLPLPTTPVTLNELRAMTYVGAVHPRWPWAVDGLDWVYSAEKKKVPAAGDKVFQWLGGPRSRRASEV
;
A
#
# COMPACT_ATOMS: atom_id res chain seq x y z
N MET A 1 -42.96 15.76 34.97
CA MET A 1 -43.40 16.09 33.61
C MET A 1 -42.43 15.41 32.67
N THR A 2 -42.83 14.27 32.10
CA THR A 2 -42.09 13.48 31.13
C THR A 2 -42.39 14.03 29.74
N THR A 3 -41.47 14.81 29.16
CA THR A 3 -41.55 15.22 27.76
C THR A 3 -40.80 14.21 26.91
N SER A 4 -41.53 13.47 26.07
CA SER A 4 -40.96 12.75 24.95
C SER A 4 -40.44 13.77 23.94
N SER A 5 -39.13 13.97 23.85
CA SER A 5 -38.49 14.59 22.68
C SER A 5 -37.82 13.47 21.90
N GLY A 6 -38.28 13.16 20.69
CA GLY A 6 -37.64 12.19 19.81
C GLY A 6 -36.24 12.64 19.38
N PHE A 7 -35.46 11.72 18.82
CA PHE A 7 -34.19 12.03 18.16
C PHE A 7 -34.40 13.09 17.06
N PRO A 8 -33.50 14.09 16.91
CA PRO A 8 -33.68 15.18 15.95
C PRO A 8 -33.72 14.66 14.50
N THR A 9 -34.42 15.38 13.62
CA THR A 9 -34.41 15.09 12.18
C THR A 9 -33.08 15.49 11.54
N PHE A 10 -32.78 14.94 10.36
CA PHE A 10 -31.56 15.29 9.62
C PHE A 10 -31.49 16.79 9.28
N SER A 11 -32.62 17.42 8.94
CA SER A 11 -32.66 18.86 8.65
C SER A 11 -32.32 19.71 9.87
N GLU A 12 -32.86 19.37 11.04
CA GLU A 12 -32.55 20.07 12.30
C GLU A 12 -31.07 19.91 12.67
N PHE A 13 -30.52 18.70 12.52
CA PHE A 13 -29.10 18.42 12.73
C PHE A 13 -28.22 19.23 11.77
N PHE A 14 -28.51 19.18 10.47
CA PHE A 14 -27.73 19.85 9.44
C PHE A 14 -27.74 21.38 9.64
N ALA A 15 -28.91 21.95 9.95
CA ALA A 15 -29.03 23.37 10.27
C ALA A 15 -28.27 23.75 11.55
N ALA A 16 -28.21 22.87 12.55
CA ALA A 16 -27.46 23.11 13.78
C ALA A 16 -25.92 23.10 13.57
N VAL A 17 -25.42 22.28 12.63
CA VAL A 17 -23.99 22.23 12.28
C VAL A 17 -23.58 23.40 11.37
N HIS A 18 -24.38 23.68 10.33
CA HIS A 18 -23.98 24.56 9.22
C HIS A 18 -24.64 25.95 9.25
N GLY A 19 -25.70 26.13 10.03
CA GLY A 19 -26.44 27.40 10.14
C GLY A 19 -27.42 27.69 8.98
N PHE A 20 -27.63 26.73 8.08
CA PHE A 20 -28.58 26.80 6.97
C PHE A 20 -29.22 25.44 6.67
N GLU A 21 -30.36 25.43 6.00
CA GLU A 21 -31.11 24.21 5.66
C GLU A 21 -30.39 23.34 4.60
N PRO A 22 -30.50 22.01 4.66
CA PRO A 22 -29.93 21.12 3.65
C PRO A 22 -30.63 21.27 2.29
N HIS A 23 -29.91 20.94 1.22
CA HIS A 23 -30.49 20.70 -0.10
C HIS A 23 -31.47 19.54 -0.08
N ALA A 24 -32.45 19.55 -0.99
CA ALA A 24 -33.48 18.51 -1.07
C ALA A 24 -32.87 17.11 -1.24
N TRP A 25 -31.86 16.99 -2.10
CA TRP A 25 -31.18 15.71 -2.32
C TRP A 25 -30.46 15.17 -1.07
N GLN A 26 -29.97 16.05 -0.18
CA GLN A 26 -29.29 15.65 1.06
C GLN A 26 -30.30 15.06 2.05
N ALA A 27 -31.45 15.72 2.20
CA ALA A 27 -32.56 15.22 3.02
C ALA A 27 -33.16 13.92 2.45
N ASP A 28 -33.26 13.82 1.13
CA ASP A 28 -33.75 12.60 0.46
C ASP A 28 -32.76 11.43 0.59
N LEU A 29 -31.44 11.70 0.52
CA LEU A 29 -30.42 10.70 0.80
C LEU A 29 -30.53 10.18 2.24
N ALA A 30 -30.62 11.08 3.23
CA ALA A 30 -30.79 10.69 4.63
C ALA A 30 -32.04 9.83 4.83
N ARG A 31 -33.18 10.23 4.24
CA ARG A 31 -34.43 9.46 4.31
C ARG A 31 -34.30 8.09 3.65
N SER A 32 -33.70 8.02 2.46
CA SER A 32 -33.51 6.77 1.73
C SER A 32 -32.63 5.78 2.50
N VAL A 33 -31.51 6.24 3.06
CA VAL A 33 -30.63 5.41 3.89
C VAL A 33 -31.35 4.93 5.15
N GLN A 34 -32.11 5.82 5.79
CA GLN A 34 -32.92 5.47 6.96
C GLN A 34 -34.00 4.41 6.67
N GLU A 35 -34.70 4.53 5.55
CA GLU A 35 -35.80 3.62 5.16
C GLU A 35 -35.30 2.25 4.70
N THR A 36 -34.18 2.22 3.96
CA THR A 36 -33.66 1.00 3.34
C THR A 36 -32.56 0.30 4.15
N GLY A 37 -31.93 1.03 5.09
CA GLY A 37 -30.73 0.58 5.79
C GLY A 37 -29.49 0.42 4.89
N GLN A 38 -29.54 0.91 3.65
CA GLN A 38 -28.48 0.75 2.65
C GLN A 38 -28.15 2.08 1.96
N TRP A 39 -26.88 2.24 1.60
CA TRP A 39 -26.44 3.35 0.77
C TRP A 39 -26.78 3.12 -0.70
N PRO A 40 -27.21 4.16 -1.44
CA PRO A 40 -27.38 4.06 -2.88
C PRO A 40 -26.05 3.74 -3.55
N TRP A 41 -26.08 2.89 -4.59
CA TRP A 41 -24.85 2.54 -5.31
C TRP A 41 -24.16 3.77 -5.91
N THR A 42 -24.96 4.70 -6.45
CA THR A 42 -24.46 5.93 -7.05
C THR A 42 -25.25 7.14 -6.57
N LEU A 43 -24.51 8.14 -6.09
CA LEU A 43 -24.98 9.49 -5.81
C LEU A 43 -24.60 10.40 -6.99
N ALA A 44 -25.53 10.54 -7.95
CA ALA A 44 -25.35 11.30 -9.18
C ALA A 44 -25.66 12.80 -8.99
N VAL A 45 -24.83 13.43 -8.16
CA VAL A 45 -24.92 14.86 -7.81
C VAL A 45 -23.85 15.64 -8.58
N PRO A 46 -24.20 16.69 -9.36
CA PRO A 46 -23.23 17.58 -9.99
C PRO A 46 -22.24 18.21 -8.99
N THR A 47 -21.03 18.49 -9.46
CA THR A 47 -20.01 19.14 -8.63
C THR A 47 -20.46 20.54 -8.20
N GLY A 48 -20.14 20.89 -6.94
CA GLY A 48 -20.50 22.20 -6.37
C GLY A 48 -21.88 22.28 -5.69
N LEU A 49 -22.61 21.16 -5.58
CA LEU A 49 -23.87 21.03 -4.82
C LEU A 49 -23.71 20.40 -3.42
N GLY A 50 -22.50 20.43 -2.87
CA GLY A 50 -22.24 19.98 -1.50
C GLY A 50 -22.19 18.45 -1.33
N LYS A 51 -21.66 17.69 -2.29
CA LYS A 51 -21.49 16.21 -2.21
C LYS A 51 -20.87 15.73 -0.88
N THR A 52 -19.96 16.52 -0.32
CA THR A 52 -19.27 16.26 0.96
C THR A 52 -20.23 16.03 2.12
N SER A 53 -21.46 16.58 2.05
CA SER A 53 -22.53 16.35 3.04
C SER A 53 -22.99 14.90 3.20
N ALA A 54 -22.58 13.99 2.30
CA ALA A 54 -22.76 12.56 2.49
C ALA A 54 -22.08 12.08 3.79
N ILE A 55 -21.00 12.74 4.24
CA ILE A 55 -20.37 12.46 5.55
C ILE A 55 -21.34 12.79 6.68
N ASP A 56 -22.02 13.94 6.63
CA ASP A 56 -23.00 14.36 7.64
C ASP A 56 -24.15 13.36 7.74
N VAL A 57 -24.64 12.87 6.60
CA VAL A 57 -25.68 11.82 6.56
C VAL A 57 -25.20 10.54 7.24
N ALA A 58 -23.95 10.12 6.98
CA ALA A 58 -23.38 8.91 7.58
C ALA A 58 -23.21 9.03 9.10
N VAL A 59 -22.69 10.16 9.59
CA VAL A 59 -22.54 10.43 11.03
C VAL A 59 -23.90 10.52 11.72
N TYR A 60 -24.86 11.21 11.11
CA TYR A 60 -26.23 11.33 11.63
C TYR A 60 -26.92 9.97 11.73
N GLU A 61 -26.82 9.15 10.67
CA GLU A 61 -27.48 7.83 10.65
C GLU A 61 -26.86 6.88 11.68
N LEU A 62 -25.54 6.93 11.88
CA LEU A 62 -24.87 6.20 12.96
C LEU A 62 -25.44 6.61 14.33
N ALA A 63 -25.50 7.92 14.60
CA ALA A 63 -26.02 8.43 15.86
C ALA A 63 -27.49 8.05 16.09
N ARG A 64 -28.32 8.11 15.04
CA ARG A 64 -29.73 7.71 15.09
C ARG A 64 -29.89 6.23 15.45
N GLN A 65 -29.12 5.35 14.81
CA GLN A 65 -29.19 3.91 15.10
C GLN A 65 -28.69 3.57 16.51
N CYS A 66 -27.67 4.29 17.00
CA CYS A 66 -27.23 4.16 18.39
C CYS A 66 -28.30 4.61 19.39
N HIS A 67 -29.09 5.64 19.06
CA HIS A 67 -30.22 6.08 19.88
C HIS A 67 -31.35 5.02 19.95
N GLU A 68 -31.60 4.32 18.85
CA GLU A 68 -32.66 3.31 18.75
C GLU A 68 -32.33 1.98 19.43
N ASP A 69 -31.08 1.78 19.85
CA ASP A 69 -30.60 0.56 20.52
C ASP A 69 -30.95 -0.73 19.75
N SER A 70 -30.78 -0.68 18.42
CA SER A 70 -31.07 -1.78 17.50
C SER A 70 -29.80 -2.30 16.82
N ARG A 71 -29.87 -3.47 16.16
CA ARG A 71 -28.71 -4.01 15.43
C ARG A 71 -28.32 -3.02 14.33
N ARG A 72 -27.14 -2.43 14.49
CA ARG A 72 -26.62 -1.39 13.63
C ARG A 72 -26.30 -1.91 12.22
N THR A 73 -26.70 -1.14 11.22
CA THR A 73 -26.27 -1.26 9.82
C THR A 73 -25.37 -0.10 9.39
N ALA A 74 -25.42 1.03 10.09
CA ALA A 74 -24.60 2.21 9.81
C ALA A 74 -23.16 2.01 10.30
N PRO A 75 -22.13 2.00 9.43
CA PRO A 75 -20.76 1.75 9.86
C PRO A 75 -20.17 2.84 10.77
N GLN A 76 -19.25 2.48 11.67
CA GLN A 76 -18.59 3.44 12.57
C GLN A 76 -17.48 4.26 11.88
N ARG A 77 -16.88 3.72 10.82
CA ARG A 77 -15.76 4.34 10.11
C ARG A 77 -16.19 4.80 8.73
N ILE A 78 -16.08 6.08 8.48
CA ILE A 78 -16.49 6.72 7.24
C ILE A 78 -15.24 7.16 6.49
N PHE A 79 -14.89 6.41 5.45
CA PHE A 79 -13.77 6.71 4.57
C PHE A 79 -14.25 7.53 3.37
N HIS A 80 -13.80 8.78 3.27
CA HIS A 80 -13.92 9.57 2.06
C HIS A 80 -12.68 9.36 1.18
N VAL A 81 -12.86 8.64 0.08
CA VAL A 81 -11.77 8.21 -0.81
C VAL A 81 -11.79 9.04 -2.08
N VAL A 82 -10.70 9.77 -2.35
CA VAL A 82 -10.57 10.60 -3.55
C VAL A 82 -9.11 10.74 -3.99
N ASP A 83 -8.83 10.58 -5.29
CA ASP A 83 -7.47 10.75 -5.85
C ASP A 83 -7.12 12.21 -6.14
N ARG A 84 -7.58 13.12 -5.28
CA ARG A 84 -7.32 14.56 -5.41
C ARG A 84 -7.08 15.20 -4.06
N ARG A 85 -5.82 15.52 -3.82
CA ARG A 85 -5.33 16.08 -2.55
C ARG A 85 -6.14 17.25 -2.00
N ARG A 86 -6.40 18.30 -2.80
CA ARG A 86 -7.15 19.46 -2.27
C ARG A 86 -8.60 19.11 -1.88
N ILE A 87 -9.20 18.10 -2.51
CA ILE A 87 -10.51 17.59 -2.07
C ILE A 87 -10.35 16.87 -0.74
N ILE A 88 -9.25 16.12 -0.53
CA ILE A 88 -8.93 15.50 0.76
C ILE A 88 -8.87 16.56 1.87
N ASP A 89 -8.10 17.63 1.66
CA ASP A 89 -7.90 18.69 2.65
C ASP A 89 -9.20 19.48 2.93
N SER A 90 -9.93 19.85 1.87
CA SER A 90 -11.23 20.52 2.02
C SER A 90 -12.26 19.64 2.73
N THR A 91 -12.25 18.33 2.47
CA THR A 91 -13.17 17.38 3.11
C THR A 91 -12.77 17.14 4.56
N ALA A 92 -11.47 17.08 4.86
CA ALA A 92 -10.97 16.99 6.22
C ALA A 92 -11.34 18.23 7.05
N ALA A 93 -11.31 19.42 6.46
CA ALA A 93 -11.78 20.64 7.11
C ALA A 93 -13.29 20.60 7.41
N HIS A 94 -14.11 20.15 6.46
CA HIS A 94 -15.55 19.93 6.66
C HIS A 94 -15.83 18.93 7.79
N ALA A 95 -15.14 17.78 7.78
CA ALA A 95 -15.26 16.76 8.80
C ALA A 95 -14.80 17.25 10.18
N ALA A 96 -13.72 18.05 10.24
CA ALA A 96 -13.24 18.64 11.48
C ALA A 96 -14.24 19.64 12.09
N HIS A 97 -14.90 20.46 11.27
CA HIS A 97 -15.99 21.33 11.71
C HIS A 97 -17.15 20.53 12.28
N LEU A 98 -17.60 19.51 11.55
CA LEU A 98 -18.66 18.59 12.00
C LEU A 98 -18.31 17.93 13.35
N ALA A 99 -17.10 17.39 13.48
CA ALA A 99 -16.64 16.74 14.70
C ALA A 99 -16.54 17.73 15.87
N ALA A 100 -16.10 18.96 15.64
CA ALA A 100 -16.04 20.00 16.67
C ALA A 100 -17.45 20.33 17.21
N CYS A 101 -18.43 20.53 16.32
CA CYS A 101 -19.81 20.79 16.71
C CYS A 101 -20.44 19.64 17.53
N ILE A 102 -20.08 18.39 17.24
CA ILE A 102 -20.62 17.23 17.96
C ILE A 102 -19.88 17.03 19.29
N ASN A 103 -18.54 17.11 19.31
CA ASN A 103 -17.75 16.91 20.53
C ASN A 103 -17.94 18.05 21.56
N ASP A 104 -18.25 19.27 21.12
CA ASP A 104 -18.61 20.41 21.98
C ASP A 104 -20.03 20.93 21.63
N PRO A 105 -21.08 20.22 22.07
CA PRO A 105 -22.45 20.48 21.62
C PRO A 105 -23.01 21.77 22.23
N THR A 106 -23.24 22.77 21.38
CA THR A 106 -23.80 24.09 21.75
C THR A 106 -25.32 24.16 21.73
N THR A 107 -26.00 23.18 21.13
CA THR A 107 -27.46 23.10 21.01
C THR A 107 -27.99 21.75 21.53
N ASP A 108 -29.27 21.68 21.90
CA ASP A 108 -29.90 20.42 22.34
C ASP A 108 -29.91 19.35 21.23
N VAL A 109 -30.00 19.77 19.97
CA VAL A 109 -29.92 18.90 18.79
C VAL A 109 -28.54 18.22 18.72
N LEU A 110 -27.47 19.01 18.80
CA LEU A 110 -26.10 18.49 18.78
C LEU A 110 -25.81 17.62 20.01
N ARG A 111 -26.37 17.99 21.18
CA ARG A 111 -26.24 17.22 22.41
C ARG A 111 -26.90 15.84 22.30
N ALA A 112 -28.08 15.76 21.69
CA ALA A 112 -28.75 14.48 21.45
C ALA A 112 -27.91 13.55 20.54
N VAL A 113 -27.28 14.10 19.49
CA VAL A 113 -26.38 13.36 18.60
C VAL A 113 -25.11 12.92 19.33
N HIS A 114 -24.47 13.83 20.07
CA HIS A 114 -23.30 13.53 20.91
C HIS A 114 -23.58 12.39 21.90
N ASP A 115 -24.65 12.53 22.69
CA ASP A 115 -25.01 11.58 23.74
C ASP A 115 -25.37 10.20 23.16
N SER A 116 -25.89 10.16 21.93
CA SER A 116 -26.19 8.90 21.23
C SER A 116 -24.93 8.21 20.69
N LEU A 117 -23.89 8.96 20.33
CA LEU A 117 -22.61 8.39 19.89
C LEU A 117 -21.66 8.08 21.07
N ALA A 118 -21.86 8.69 22.23
CA ALA A 118 -21.01 8.52 23.41
C ALA A 118 -20.80 7.05 23.85
N PRO A 119 -21.79 6.13 23.73
CA PRO A 119 -21.58 4.70 24.02
C PRO A 119 -20.57 4.01 23.10
N LEU A 120 -20.36 4.51 21.87
CA LEU A 120 -19.37 3.97 20.94
C LEU A 120 -17.95 4.47 21.22
N ARG A 121 -17.77 5.43 22.12
CA ARG A 121 -16.44 6.01 22.40
C ARG A 121 -15.49 4.94 22.93
N SER A 122 -14.35 4.75 22.25
CA SER A 122 -13.33 3.77 22.67
C SER A 122 -12.78 4.08 24.04
N ALA A 123 -12.53 3.02 24.80
CA ALA A 123 -11.94 3.09 26.12
C ALA A 123 -10.60 3.85 26.09
N GLY A 124 -10.47 4.85 26.94
CA GLY A 124 -9.29 5.70 26.99
C GLY A 124 -9.27 6.82 25.94
N ASN A 125 -10.32 7.03 25.14
CA ASN A 125 -10.45 8.22 24.29
C ASN A 125 -11.39 9.28 24.93
N GLU A 126 -11.13 10.55 24.69
CA GLU A 126 -11.94 11.68 25.17
C GLU A 126 -13.01 12.09 24.14
N LEU A 127 -12.68 12.04 22.85
CA LEU A 127 -13.55 12.47 21.75
C LEU A 127 -14.51 11.37 21.31
N VAL A 128 -15.74 11.76 20.94
CA VAL A 128 -16.79 10.87 20.42
C VAL A 128 -16.72 10.73 18.91
N VAL A 129 -16.38 11.83 18.21
CA VAL A 129 -16.10 11.84 16.77
C VAL A 129 -14.65 12.19 16.52
N THR A 130 -13.93 11.37 15.76
CA THR A 130 -12.53 11.61 15.38
C THR A 130 -12.39 11.85 13.89
N VAL A 131 -11.37 12.62 13.51
CA VAL A 131 -11.10 12.97 12.10
C VAL A 131 -9.63 12.80 11.80
N SER A 132 -9.33 12.11 10.70
CA SER A 132 -7.96 11.95 10.19
C SER A 132 -7.90 12.26 8.69
N SER A 133 -6.74 12.73 8.23
CA SER A 133 -6.46 12.98 6.81
C SER A 133 -5.12 12.36 6.42
N ILE A 134 -5.12 11.51 5.39
CA ILE A 134 -3.97 10.68 5.02
C ILE A 134 -3.67 10.80 3.52
N HIS A 135 -2.49 11.32 3.17
CA HIS A 135 -1.96 11.30 1.80
C HIS A 135 -0.42 11.41 1.83
N GLY A 136 0.24 11.43 0.67
CA GLY A 136 1.71 11.38 0.59
C GLY A 136 2.48 12.46 1.37
N GLU A 137 1.82 13.55 1.76
CA GLU A 137 2.42 14.66 2.50
C GLU A 137 1.83 14.86 3.89
N ARG A 138 0.79 14.11 4.24
CA ARG A 138 0.19 14.12 5.56
C ARG A 138 0.20 12.67 6.06
N PRO A 139 1.24 12.31 6.84
CA PRO A 139 1.42 10.94 7.29
C PRO A 139 0.26 10.55 8.21
N ASP A 140 0.05 9.25 8.35
CA ASP A 140 -1.02 8.69 9.18
C ASP A 140 -0.82 9.07 10.65
N ASP A 141 -1.69 9.93 11.18
CA ASP A 141 -1.70 10.36 12.58
C ASP A 141 -2.15 9.25 13.55
N ARG A 142 -2.71 8.16 13.01
CA ARG A 142 -3.26 7.00 13.73
C ARG A 142 -4.41 7.33 14.68
N VAL A 143 -4.92 8.56 14.71
CA VAL A 143 -6.01 8.98 15.62
C VAL A 143 -7.26 8.17 15.36
N TRP A 144 -7.55 7.88 14.09
CA TRP A 144 -8.67 7.05 13.65
C TRP A 144 -8.54 5.56 13.99
N MET A 145 -7.35 5.07 14.39
CA MET A 145 -7.12 3.64 14.69
C MET A 145 -7.71 3.26 16.04
N GLN A 146 -9.04 3.16 16.09
CA GLN A 146 -9.80 2.83 17.28
C GLN A 146 -10.70 1.62 17.01
N ALA A 147 -10.86 0.74 18.00
CA ALA A 147 -11.68 -0.46 17.88
C ALA A 147 -13.18 -0.14 17.76
N THR A 148 -13.60 0.95 18.41
CA THR A 148 -14.94 1.52 18.37
C THR A 148 -14.84 3.05 18.32
N GLY A 149 -15.90 3.73 17.86
CA GLY A 149 -15.99 5.19 17.80
C GLY A 149 -16.29 5.69 16.39
N CYS A 150 -16.98 6.83 16.32
CA CYS A 150 -17.30 7.47 15.05
C CYS A 150 -16.05 8.14 14.47
N SER A 151 -15.55 7.62 13.35
CA SER A 151 -14.31 8.13 12.73
C SER A 151 -14.57 8.54 11.28
N VAL A 152 -14.15 9.74 10.92
CA VAL A 152 -14.17 10.23 9.52
C VAL A 152 -12.74 10.35 9.01
N ILE A 153 -12.42 9.60 7.95
CA ILE A 153 -11.07 9.53 7.39
C ILE A 153 -11.10 9.97 5.94
N SER A 154 -10.33 10.99 5.59
CA SER A 154 -10.18 11.46 4.21
C SER A 154 -8.83 11.02 3.65
N LEU A 155 -8.80 10.29 2.53
CA LEU A 155 -7.56 9.71 1.99
C LEU A 155 -7.63 9.41 0.49
N THR A 156 -6.48 9.14 -0.13
CA THR A 156 -6.41 8.71 -1.54
C THR A 156 -6.86 7.25 -1.73
N SER A 157 -7.23 6.86 -2.95
CA SER A 157 -7.54 5.47 -3.30
C SER A 157 -6.37 4.54 -2.97
N HIS A 158 -5.16 4.99 -3.26
CA HIS A 158 -3.92 4.28 -3.00
C HIS A 158 -3.69 4.05 -1.50
N GLN A 159 -3.93 5.06 -0.65
CA GLN A 159 -3.79 4.91 0.80
C GLN A 159 -4.86 3.98 1.39
N TYR A 160 -6.09 4.04 0.87
CA TYR A 160 -7.19 3.19 1.31
C TYR A 160 -7.00 1.72 0.88
N VAL A 161 -6.88 1.48 -0.42
CA VAL A 161 -6.82 0.12 -0.99
C VAL A 161 -5.54 -0.59 -0.57
N SER A 162 -4.40 0.09 -0.44
CA SER A 162 -3.19 -0.57 0.09
C SER A 162 -3.37 -1.06 1.54
N ARG A 163 -4.06 -0.28 2.41
CA ARG A 163 -4.40 -0.71 3.78
C ARG A 163 -5.37 -1.87 3.77
N LEU A 164 -6.41 -1.78 2.92
CA LEU A 164 -7.37 -2.86 2.72
C LEU A 164 -6.66 -4.15 2.27
N LEU A 165 -5.63 -4.07 1.43
CA LEU A 165 -4.82 -5.21 0.98
C LEU A 165 -3.73 -5.64 1.98
N LEU A 166 -3.80 -5.25 3.25
CA LEU A 166 -2.79 -5.61 4.26
C LEU A 166 -1.35 -5.18 3.90
N ARG A 167 -1.20 -4.14 3.08
CA ARG A 167 0.09 -3.61 2.59
C ARG A 167 0.10 -2.08 2.56
N GLY A 168 -0.56 -1.47 3.56
CA GLY A 168 -0.74 -0.02 3.64
C GLY A 168 0.55 0.75 3.42
N TYR A 169 0.52 1.73 2.50
CA TYR A 169 1.65 2.65 2.32
C TYR A 169 1.88 3.44 3.61
N GLY A 170 3.14 3.51 4.06
CA GLY A 170 3.49 4.14 5.34
C GLY A 170 3.05 3.35 6.58
N VAL A 171 2.55 2.12 6.43
CA VAL A 171 2.11 1.26 7.55
C VAL A 171 3.15 0.17 7.81
N SER A 172 3.63 0.09 9.05
CA SER A 172 4.65 -0.90 9.43
C SER A 172 4.08 -2.32 9.39
N PRO A 173 4.89 -3.36 9.12
CA PRO A 173 4.43 -4.75 9.06
C PRO A 173 3.61 -5.19 10.28
N GLY A 174 3.99 -4.70 11.48
CA GLY A 174 3.28 -4.99 12.72
C GLY A 174 1.85 -4.44 12.73
N THR A 175 1.56 -3.31 12.09
CA THR A 175 0.25 -2.63 12.19
C THR A 175 -0.65 -2.84 10.97
N ARG A 176 -0.19 -3.60 9.97
CA ARG A 176 -0.94 -3.86 8.72
C ARG A 176 -2.27 -4.58 8.95
N SER A 177 -2.32 -5.54 9.87
CA SER A 177 -3.58 -6.26 10.16
C SER A 177 -4.61 -5.33 10.81
N ILE A 178 -4.20 -4.48 11.75
CA ILE A 178 -5.07 -3.46 12.35
C ILE A 178 -5.68 -2.58 11.25
N ALA A 179 -4.85 -1.97 10.41
CA ALA A 179 -5.34 -1.10 9.34
C ALA A 179 -6.30 -1.83 8.38
N ALA A 180 -5.99 -3.06 8.01
CA ALA A 180 -6.84 -3.85 7.13
C ALA A 180 -8.18 -4.21 7.77
N GLY A 181 -8.18 -4.64 9.03
CA GLY A 181 -9.40 -4.95 9.78
C GLY A 181 -10.33 -3.74 9.86
N LEU A 182 -9.79 -2.58 10.24
CA LEU A 182 -10.56 -1.34 10.36
C LEU A 182 -11.03 -0.77 9.00
N CYS A 183 -10.33 -1.03 7.90
CA CYS A 183 -10.79 -0.67 6.55
C CYS A 183 -11.80 -1.67 5.98
N GLY A 184 -11.72 -2.94 6.36
CA GLY A 184 -12.48 -4.04 5.73
C GLY A 184 -13.76 -4.44 6.45
N ILE A 185 -13.95 -4.03 7.70
CA ILE A 185 -15.08 -4.38 8.55
C ILE A 185 -15.60 -3.13 9.26
N ASP A 186 -16.92 -3.01 9.38
CA ASP A 186 -17.57 -1.87 10.04
C ASP A 186 -17.10 -0.52 9.46
N ALA A 187 -17.06 -0.46 8.12
CA ALA A 187 -16.56 0.67 7.34
C ALA A 187 -17.51 1.04 6.18
N LEU A 188 -17.65 2.33 5.92
CA LEU A 188 -18.34 2.92 4.77
C LEU A 188 -17.33 3.66 3.90
N VAL A 189 -17.30 3.35 2.61
CA VAL A 189 -16.48 4.06 1.62
C VAL A 189 -17.37 4.98 0.79
N LEU A 190 -17.18 6.29 0.95
CA LEU A 190 -17.70 7.32 0.07
C LEU A 190 -16.62 7.59 -0.99
N PHE A 191 -16.74 6.94 -2.15
CA PHE A 191 -15.75 7.02 -3.22
C PHE A 191 -16.07 8.19 -4.17
N ASP A 192 -15.34 9.29 -4.06
CA ASP A 192 -15.54 10.48 -4.90
C ASP A 192 -14.72 10.43 -6.19
N GLU A 193 -15.32 10.93 -7.26
CA GLU A 193 -14.75 10.93 -8.61
C GLU A 193 -14.34 9.52 -9.11
N PRO A 194 -15.27 8.53 -9.14
CA PRO A 194 -14.98 7.12 -9.44
C PRO A 194 -14.32 6.86 -10.81
N HIS A 195 -14.38 7.85 -11.71
CA HIS A 195 -13.74 7.80 -13.03
C HIS A 195 -12.21 7.90 -13.00
N LEU A 196 -11.61 8.28 -11.86
CA LEU A 196 -10.16 8.37 -11.72
C LEU A 196 -9.50 7.05 -11.33
N SER A 197 -10.27 6.13 -10.73
CA SER A 197 -9.71 4.99 -9.99
C SER A 197 -10.60 3.76 -10.07
N SER A 198 -11.12 3.46 -11.27
CA SER A 198 -12.06 2.35 -11.45
C SER A 198 -11.47 0.99 -11.02
N GLN A 199 -10.17 0.77 -11.18
CA GLN A 199 -9.47 -0.43 -10.75
C GLN A 199 -9.50 -0.60 -9.21
N SER A 200 -9.30 0.50 -8.48
CA SER A 200 -9.43 0.51 -7.02
C SER A 200 -10.84 0.12 -6.56
N ILE A 201 -11.88 0.59 -7.27
CA ILE A 201 -13.27 0.23 -7.00
C ILE A 201 -13.51 -1.27 -7.21
N HIS A 202 -13.00 -1.86 -8.29
CA HIS A 202 -13.05 -3.31 -8.51
C HIS A 202 -12.39 -4.10 -7.37
N THR A 203 -11.22 -3.66 -6.90
CA THR A 203 -10.53 -4.31 -5.79
C THR A 203 -11.35 -4.24 -4.49
N ILE A 204 -11.96 -3.10 -4.19
CA ILE A 204 -12.84 -2.94 -3.02
C ILE A 204 -14.04 -3.90 -3.08
N LEU A 205 -14.72 -3.97 -4.23
CA LEU A 205 -15.83 -4.90 -4.46
C LEU A 205 -15.39 -6.35 -4.27
N ARG A 206 -14.22 -6.70 -4.80
CA ARG A 206 -13.70 -8.05 -4.69
C ARG A 206 -13.32 -8.41 -3.25
N VAL A 207 -12.85 -7.45 -2.46
CA VAL A 207 -12.66 -7.62 -1.02
C VAL A 207 -13.99 -7.88 -0.32
N GLN A 208 -15.06 -7.13 -0.64
CA GLN A 208 -16.40 -7.36 -0.08
C GLN A 208 -16.90 -8.78 -0.39
N GLU A 209 -16.77 -9.22 -1.63
CA GLU A 209 -17.17 -10.58 -2.06
C GLU A 209 -16.37 -11.66 -1.33
N LEU A 210 -15.05 -11.52 -1.25
CA LEU A 210 -14.18 -12.51 -0.60
C LEU A 210 -14.42 -12.57 0.90
N GLN A 211 -14.67 -11.43 1.56
CA GLN A 211 -15.02 -11.40 2.98
C GLN A 211 -16.42 -11.99 3.24
N ALA A 212 -17.38 -11.76 2.35
CA ALA A 212 -18.74 -12.30 2.48
C ALA A 212 -18.81 -13.84 2.39
N ARG A 213 -17.75 -14.51 1.90
CA ARG A 213 -17.63 -15.98 1.91
C ARG A 213 -17.32 -16.55 3.29
N ALA A 214 -16.91 -15.72 4.26
CA ALA A 214 -16.66 -16.17 5.62
C ALA A 214 -17.97 -16.64 6.28
N PRO A 215 -18.01 -17.83 6.90
CA PRO A 215 -19.23 -18.38 7.49
C PRO A 215 -19.64 -17.69 8.80
N GLU A 216 -18.70 -17.10 9.55
CA GLU A 216 -19.01 -16.42 10.81
C GLU A 216 -19.47 -14.97 10.57
N ASP A 217 -20.67 -14.65 11.06
CA ASP A 217 -21.17 -13.29 11.16
C ASP A 217 -20.65 -12.64 12.45
N LEU A 218 -19.84 -11.60 12.31
CA LEU A 218 -19.31 -10.83 13.44
C LEU A 218 -20.36 -9.91 14.10
N GLY A 219 -21.62 -9.93 13.66
CA GLY A 219 -22.68 -9.10 14.24
C GLY A 219 -22.65 -7.63 13.79
N VAL A 220 -21.54 -7.20 13.19
CA VAL A 220 -21.25 -5.82 12.77
C VAL A 220 -21.53 -5.59 11.27
N PRO A 221 -21.70 -4.33 10.83
CA PRO A 221 -21.86 -4.04 9.41
C PRO A 221 -20.66 -4.51 8.57
N PRO A 222 -20.90 -5.12 7.40
CA PRO A 222 -19.83 -5.38 6.43
C PRO A 222 -19.31 -4.06 5.85
N LEU A 223 -18.18 -4.11 5.13
CA LEU A 223 -17.73 -3.00 4.31
C LEU A 223 -18.84 -2.58 3.33
N GLN A 224 -19.18 -1.30 3.32
CA GLN A 224 -20.13 -0.67 2.41
C GLN A 224 -19.43 0.34 1.49
N MET A 225 -20.00 0.61 0.33
CA MET A 225 -19.46 1.59 -0.61
C MET A 225 -20.58 2.32 -1.36
N ALA A 226 -20.42 3.62 -1.54
CA ALA A 226 -21.24 4.47 -2.39
C ALA A 226 -20.35 5.30 -3.32
N LEU A 227 -20.72 5.39 -4.60
CA LEU A 227 -19.98 6.18 -5.59
C LEU A 227 -20.54 7.60 -5.68
N LEU A 228 -19.70 8.60 -5.44
CA LEU A 228 -20.04 10.02 -5.49
C LEU A 228 -19.59 10.58 -6.84
N GLY A 229 -20.53 10.68 -7.78
CA GLY A 229 -20.21 11.13 -9.14
C GLY A 229 -21.42 11.18 -10.06
N ALA A 230 -21.51 12.24 -10.87
CA ALA A 230 -22.62 12.43 -11.81
C ALA A 230 -22.69 11.31 -12.87
N THR A 231 -21.54 10.73 -13.22
CA THR A 231 -21.39 9.66 -14.22
C THR A 231 -20.55 8.53 -13.66
N VAL A 232 -21.04 7.30 -13.80
CA VAL A 232 -20.29 6.07 -13.49
C VAL A 232 -19.58 5.63 -14.78
N PRO A 233 -18.27 5.33 -14.73
CA PRO A 233 -17.55 4.78 -15.87
C PRO A 233 -18.26 3.55 -16.47
N PRO A 234 -18.27 3.36 -17.80
CA PRO A 234 -18.88 2.19 -18.44
C PRO A 234 -18.37 0.86 -17.88
N ALA A 235 -17.07 0.78 -17.54
CA ALA A 235 -16.45 -0.40 -16.91
C ALA A 235 -17.07 -0.79 -15.56
N LEU A 236 -17.74 0.15 -14.88
CA LEU A 236 -18.44 -0.06 -13.61
C LEU A 236 -19.96 -0.15 -13.79
N ALA A 237 -20.48 0.00 -15.02
CA ALA A 237 -21.91 -0.04 -15.30
C ALA A 237 -22.49 -1.46 -15.13
N ASP A 238 -21.75 -2.48 -15.57
CA ASP A 238 -22.16 -3.89 -15.42
C ASP A 238 -22.07 -4.39 -13.97
N LEU A 239 -21.30 -3.68 -13.12
CA LEU A 239 -21.21 -3.91 -11.68
C LEU A 239 -22.34 -3.24 -10.89
N GLN A 240 -23.25 -2.51 -11.55
CA GLN A 240 -24.48 -2.08 -10.91
C GLN A 240 -25.32 -3.31 -10.57
N GLY A 241 -25.11 -3.86 -9.37
CA GLY A 241 -26.09 -4.74 -8.75
C GLY A 241 -27.43 -4.03 -8.79
N SER A 242 -28.41 -4.63 -9.46
CA SER A 242 -29.72 -4.05 -9.81
C SER A 242 -30.50 -3.48 -8.62
N ASP A 243 -30.10 -3.82 -7.38
CA ASP A 243 -30.90 -3.64 -6.18
C ASP A 243 -30.56 -2.37 -5.38
N ARG A 244 -29.36 -1.77 -5.54
CA ARG A 244 -28.92 -0.63 -4.72
C ARG A 244 -29.27 0.76 -5.27
N GLY A 245 -29.89 0.84 -6.46
CA GLY A 245 -30.47 2.07 -7.02
C GLY A 245 -29.47 3.22 -7.31
N ARG A 246 -29.97 4.27 -7.97
CA ARG A 246 -29.24 5.52 -8.26
C ARG A 246 -30.04 6.70 -7.71
N LEU A 247 -29.40 7.53 -6.90
CA LEU A 247 -29.99 8.81 -6.46
C LEU A 247 -29.46 9.91 -7.37
N ALA A 248 -30.34 10.53 -8.17
CA ALA A 248 -30.00 11.61 -9.09
C ALA A 248 -30.81 12.87 -8.75
N ILE A 249 -30.23 14.03 -9.00
CA ILE A 249 -30.94 15.30 -8.79
C ILE A 249 -31.90 15.56 -9.94
N ASP A 250 -33.16 15.87 -9.62
CA ASP A 250 -34.06 16.50 -10.57
C ASP A 250 -33.82 18.02 -10.59
N SER A 251 -33.33 18.53 -11.72
CA SER A 251 -33.08 19.97 -11.92
C SER A 251 -34.32 20.86 -11.67
N ALA A 252 -35.53 20.29 -11.69
CA ALA A 252 -36.77 21.04 -11.46
C ALA A 252 -36.99 21.45 -9.99
N SER A 253 -36.40 20.74 -9.01
CA SER A 253 -36.67 20.92 -7.58
C SER A 253 -35.75 21.92 -6.86
N GLU A 254 -34.67 22.40 -7.47
CA GLU A 254 -33.62 23.23 -6.83
C GLU A 254 -33.69 24.73 -7.19
N ARG A 255 -34.88 25.26 -7.55
CA ARG A 255 -35.04 26.69 -7.89
C ARG A 255 -34.80 27.59 -6.68
N GLY A 256 -33.70 28.34 -6.68
CA GLY A 256 -33.40 29.37 -5.67
C GLY A 256 -31.95 29.41 -5.16
N HIS A 257 -31.08 28.49 -5.58
CA HIS A 257 -29.69 28.41 -5.11
C HIS A 257 -28.66 28.88 -6.14
N ALA A 258 -27.50 29.37 -5.67
CA ALA A 258 -26.35 29.85 -6.46
C ALA A 258 -25.86 28.86 -7.54
N ALA A 259 -26.18 27.57 -7.42
CA ALA A 259 -25.87 26.56 -8.42
C ALA A 259 -26.57 26.79 -9.79
N VAL A 260 -27.75 27.42 -9.80
CA VAL A 260 -28.46 27.77 -11.05
C VAL A 260 -27.68 28.82 -11.84
N GLU A 261 -27.09 29.81 -11.16
CA GLU A 261 -26.24 30.84 -11.78
C GLU A 261 -24.94 30.25 -12.32
N ARG A 262 -24.34 29.28 -11.60
CA ARG A 262 -23.15 28.53 -12.06
C ARG A 262 -23.42 27.67 -13.30
N LEU A 263 -24.60 27.06 -13.38
CA LEU A 263 -25.02 26.25 -14.54
C LEU A 263 -25.32 27.10 -15.77
N ALA A 264 -25.83 28.32 -15.58
CA ALA A 264 -26.15 29.26 -16.66
C ALA A 264 -24.95 30.07 -17.19
N ALA A 265 -23.77 29.95 -16.57
CA ALA A 265 -22.58 30.72 -16.94
C ALA A 265 -22.08 30.38 -18.36
N ARG A 266 -21.98 31.40 -19.23
CA ARG A 266 -21.48 31.25 -20.61
C ARG A 266 -19.97 31.06 -20.65
N ARG A 267 -19.53 30.11 -21.48
CA ARG A 267 -18.12 29.79 -21.73
C ARG A 267 -17.91 29.60 -23.22
N THR A 268 -16.99 30.34 -23.83
CA THR A 268 -16.73 30.25 -25.28
C THR A 268 -15.26 29.93 -25.53
N ALA A 269 -14.99 28.89 -26.32
CA ALA A 269 -13.65 28.46 -26.68
C ALA A 269 -13.28 28.85 -28.11
N PHE A 270 -12.08 29.37 -28.30
CA PHE A 270 -11.48 29.67 -29.60
C PHE A 270 -10.27 28.75 -29.80
N VAL A 271 -10.17 28.10 -30.97
CA VAL A 271 -9.04 27.21 -31.26
C VAL A 271 -7.96 27.97 -32.04
N GLN A 272 -6.72 27.89 -31.57
CA GLN A 272 -5.54 28.41 -32.25
C GLN A 272 -4.68 27.25 -32.76
N TRP A 273 -4.68 27.08 -34.08
CA TRP A 273 -3.95 26.03 -34.79
C TRP A 273 -2.49 26.42 -35.03
N VAL A 274 -1.54 25.60 -34.58
CA VAL A 274 -0.09 25.81 -34.76
C VAL A 274 0.63 24.52 -35.08
N LYS A 275 1.87 24.58 -35.58
CA LYS A 275 2.65 23.35 -35.82
C LYS A 275 2.86 22.58 -34.50
N PRO A 276 2.74 21.23 -34.51
CA PRO A 276 2.75 20.39 -33.30
C PRO A 276 4.16 20.19 -32.73
N THR A 277 4.90 21.27 -32.50
CA THR A 277 6.25 21.27 -31.92
C THR A 277 6.26 22.01 -30.59
N ASP A 278 7.10 21.58 -29.66
CA ASP A 278 7.23 22.18 -28.33
C ASP A 278 7.48 23.71 -28.41
N GLY A 279 8.30 24.14 -29.37
CA GLY A 279 8.62 25.56 -29.57
C GLY A 279 7.42 26.40 -29.98
N GLU A 280 6.62 25.92 -30.93
CA GLU A 280 5.45 26.64 -31.47
C GLU A 280 4.29 26.65 -30.47
N ILE A 281 4.00 25.52 -29.81
CA ILE A 281 2.99 25.44 -28.76
C ILE A 281 3.33 26.39 -27.60
N ARG A 282 4.58 26.36 -27.10
CA ARG A 282 5.05 27.30 -26.07
C ARG A 282 4.87 28.76 -26.51
N ASN A 283 5.29 29.10 -27.73
CA ASN A 283 5.20 30.47 -28.22
C ASN A 283 3.75 30.94 -28.32
N ALA A 284 2.84 30.08 -28.79
CA ALA A 284 1.41 30.35 -28.88
C ALA A 284 0.76 30.55 -27.51
N LEU A 285 1.05 29.69 -26.52
CA LEU A 285 0.57 29.84 -25.15
C LEU A 285 1.02 31.18 -24.53
N VAL A 286 2.30 31.54 -24.69
CA VAL A 286 2.84 32.84 -24.24
C VAL A 286 2.18 34.02 -24.95
N ALA A 287 1.89 33.90 -26.25
CA ALA A 287 1.21 34.94 -27.01
C ALA A 287 -0.24 35.13 -26.54
N ALA A 288 -0.99 34.04 -26.40
CA ALA A 288 -2.38 34.06 -25.94
C ALA A 288 -2.53 34.67 -24.54
N ALA A 289 -1.65 34.32 -23.60
CA ALA A 289 -1.63 34.90 -22.26
C ALA A 289 -1.40 36.43 -22.28
N LYS A 290 -0.52 36.92 -23.19
CA LYS A 290 -0.31 38.37 -23.37
C LYS A 290 -1.51 39.07 -23.98
N GLU A 291 -2.22 38.42 -24.90
CA GLU A 291 -3.47 38.97 -25.44
C GLU A 291 -4.56 39.05 -24.38
N ALA A 292 -4.60 38.13 -23.40
CA ALA A 292 -5.46 38.25 -22.23
C ALA A 292 -5.07 39.46 -21.36
N TRP A 293 -3.78 39.68 -21.09
CA TRP A 293 -3.31 40.88 -20.38
C TRP A 293 -3.68 42.18 -21.09
N LYS A 294 -3.59 42.24 -22.43
CA LYS A 294 -4.00 43.41 -23.22
C LYS A 294 -5.49 43.71 -23.13
N ARG A 295 -6.31 42.67 -22.87
CA ARG A 295 -7.75 42.79 -22.63
C ARG A 295 -8.10 43.11 -21.17
N ASN A 296 -7.11 43.39 -20.33
CA ASN A 296 -7.26 43.67 -18.90
C ASN A 296 -7.91 42.53 -18.10
N ALA A 297 -7.74 41.27 -18.53
CA ALA A 297 -8.13 40.12 -17.73
C ALA A 297 -7.39 40.16 -16.39
N ARG A 298 -8.13 40.10 -15.27
CA ARG A 298 -7.55 40.21 -13.93
C ARG A 298 -6.99 38.85 -13.49
N ARG A 299 -7.69 37.78 -13.84
CA ARG A 299 -7.36 36.40 -13.45
C ARG A 299 -7.22 35.54 -14.70
N VAL A 300 -5.97 35.18 -15.01
CA VAL A 300 -5.61 34.41 -16.21
C VAL A 300 -4.98 33.09 -15.82
N ILE A 301 -5.42 32.00 -16.44
CA ILE A 301 -4.78 30.68 -16.28
C ILE A 301 -4.25 30.17 -17.63
N VAL A 302 -3.06 29.57 -17.62
CA VAL A 302 -2.41 28.95 -18.76
C VAL A 302 -2.10 27.49 -18.43
N PHE A 303 -2.83 26.57 -19.05
CA PHE A 303 -2.59 25.13 -18.95
C PHE A 303 -1.61 24.65 -20.02
N ALA A 304 -0.56 23.96 -19.60
CA ALA A 304 0.32 23.18 -20.46
C ALA A 304 0.20 21.70 -20.12
N ASN A 305 0.35 20.80 -21.09
CA ASN A 305 0.15 19.37 -20.83
C ASN A 305 1.36 18.70 -20.16
N THR A 306 2.57 19.25 -20.32
CA THR A 306 3.79 18.72 -19.68
C THR A 306 4.48 19.78 -18.84
N VAL A 307 5.25 19.33 -17.84
CA VAL A 307 5.96 20.20 -16.88
C VAL A 307 6.98 21.08 -17.60
N GLU A 308 7.68 20.55 -18.59
CA GLU A 308 8.71 21.27 -19.35
C GLU A 308 8.11 22.44 -20.13
N ILE A 309 6.93 22.25 -20.74
CA ILE A 309 6.23 23.33 -21.44
C ILE A 309 5.72 24.37 -20.43
N ALA A 310 5.18 23.95 -19.29
CA ALA A 310 4.74 24.85 -18.23
C ALA A 310 5.89 25.75 -17.72
N GLN A 311 7.04 25.15 -17.37
CA GLN A 311 8.25 25.87 -16.96
C GLN A 311 8.75 26.83 -18.06
N ALA A 312 8.71 26.41 -19.33
CA ALA A 312 9.14 27.23 -20.46
C ALA A 312 8.19 28.42 -20.73
N VAL A 313 6.88 28.22 -20.59
CA VAL A 313 5.86 29.28 -20.69
C VAL A 313 6.02 30.27 -19.54
N TYR A 314 6.13 29.80 -18.30
CA TYR A 314 6.38 30.64 -17.13
C TYR A 314 7.63 31.50 -17.31
N SER A 315 8.76 30.88 -17.66
CA SER A 315 10.01 31.58 -17.95
C SER A 315 9.90 32.58 -19.11
N GLY A 316 9.04 32.30 -20.10
CA GLY A 316 8.76 33.17 -21.22
C GLY A 316 7.92 34.40 -20.85
N LEU A 317 7.00 34.25 -19.91
CA LEU A 317 6.16 35.32 -19.35
C LEU A 317 6.95 36.16 -18.33
N ALA A 318 7.68 35.53 -17.41
CA ALA A 318 8.48 36.19 -16.37
C ALA A 318 9.50 37.17 -16.97
N ARG A 319 10.26 36.75 -17.98
CA ARG A 319 11.24 37.59 -18.71
C ARG A 319 10.66 38.86 -19.34
N ARG A 320 9.35 38.94 -19.50
CA ARG A 320 8.66 40.01 -20.23
C ARG A 320 7.63 40.74 -19.36
N ARG A 321 7.60 40.43 -18.07
CA ARG A 321 6.71 41.06 -17.08
C ARG A 321 7.26 42.45 -16.73
N LYS A 322 6.36 43.44 -16.65
CA LYS A 322 6.70 44.81 -16.20
C LYS A 322 6.75 44.85 -14.66
N ALA A 323 7.59 45.71 -14.10
CA ALA A 323 7.62 45.97 -12.67
C ALA A 323 6.23 46.45 -12.19
N GLY A 324 5.71 45.86 -11.10
CA GLY A 324 4.37 46.18 -10.55
C GLY A 324 3.17 45.48 -11.22
N ALA A 325 3.40 44.54 -12.17
CA ALA A 325 2.32 43.74 -12.75
C ALA A 325 1.76 42.70 -11.76
N SER A 326 0.54 42.20 -12.01
CA SER A 326 -0.11 41.13 -11.24
C SER A 326 0.81 39.92 -11.02
N PRO A 327 0.74 39.23 -9.86
CA PRO A 327 1.48 38.00 -9.56
C PRO A 327 1.47 36.99 -10.72
N LEU A 328 2.64 36.40 -10.99
CA LEU A 328 2.82 35.33 -11.97
C LEU A 328 3.29 34.09 -11.22
N MET A 329 2.57 32.99 -11.33
CA MET A 329 2.81 31.76 -10.59
C MET A 329 3.01 30.57 -11.52
N LEU A 330 3.78 29.57 -11.07
CA LEU A 330 3.91 28.27 -11.72
C LEU A 330 3.43 27.18 -10.75
N LEU A 331 2.45 26.38 -11.17
CA LEU A 331 1.90 25.28 -10.36
C LEU A 331 1.98 23.96 -11.13
N THR A 332 2.96 23.13 -10.80
CA THR A 332 3.10 21.76 -11.33
C THR A 332 3.19 20.76 -10.19
N SER A 333 3.03 19.45 -10.44
CA SER A 333 3.14 18.41 -9.39
C SER A 333 4.55 18.29 -8.80
N HIS A 334 5.55 18.91 -9.42
CA HIS A 334 6.97 18.73 -9.17
C HIS A 334 7.57 19.80 -8.24
N PHE A 335 6.79 20.33 -7.30
CA PHE A 335 7.28 21.25 -6.27
C PHE A 335 7.21 20.57 -4.92
N ARG A 336 8.19 20.85 -4.06
CA ARG A 336 8.08 20.55 -2.63
C ARG A 336 6.86 21.28 -2.09
N PRO A 337 6.00 20.61 -1.30
CA PRO A 337 4.88 21.25 -0.63
C PRO A 337 5.29 22.47 0.18
N PHE A 338 6.47 22.38 0.79
CA PHE A 338 7.10 23.48 1.51
C PHE A 338 7.19 24.77 0.66
N ASP A 339 7.67 24.66 -0.59
CA ASP A 339 7.84 25.80 -1.49
C ASP A 339 6.51 26.34 -2.06
N ARG A 340 5.38 25.65 -1.81
CA ARG A 340 4.04 26.12 -2.21
C ARG A 340 3.35 27.01 -1.18
N THR A 341 3.87 27.08 0.04
CA THR A 341 3.23 27.81 1.15
C THR A 341 3.14 29.32 0.86
N GLY A 342 1.91 29.86 0.80
CA GLY A 342 1.61 31.26 0.46
C GLY A 342 1.06 31.50 -0.95
N LEU A 343 1.27 30.56 -1.90
CA LEU A 343 0.69 30.66 -3.25
C LEU A 343 -0.83 30.46 -3.24
N ASP A 344 -1.38 29.74 -2.27
CA ASP A 344 -2.81 29.46 -2.18
C ASP A 344 -3.63 30.70 -1.81
N SER A 345 -3.16 31.53 -0.86
CA SER A 345 -3.82 32.79 -0.52
C SER A 345 -3.77 33.79 -1.68
N GLU A 346 -2.62 33.90 -2.36
CA GLU A 346 -2.48 34.75 -3.54
C GLU A 346 -3.30 34.23 -4.74
N LEU A 347 -3.51 32.91 -4.83
CA LEU A 347 -4.38 32.29 -5.82
C LEU A 347 -5.85 32.60 -5.52
N LEU A 348 -6.27 32.65 -4.26
CA LEU A 348 -7.66 32.89 -3.88
C LEU A 348 -8.05 34.37 -3.94
N GLU A 349 -7.10 35.30 -3.78
CA GLU A 349 -7.38 36.75 -3.67
C GLU A 349 -6.72 37.59 -4.78
N GLY A 350 -7.48 38.51 -5.38
CA GLY A 350 -6.95 39.55 -6.27
C GLY A 350 -6.62 39.12 -7.72
N PRO A 351 -6.02 40.01 -8.53
CA PRO A 351 -5.60 39.71 -9.91
C PRO A 351 -4.34 38.85 -9.95
N CYS A 352 -4.33 37.76 -10.71
CA CYS A 352 -3.19 36.84 -10.82
C CYS A 352 -3.08 36.23 -12.23
N THR A 353 -1.87 35.79 -12.61
CA THR A 353 -1.64 34.91 -13.76
C THR A 353 -0.98 33.62 -13.31
N VAL A 354 -1.56 32.49 -13.69
CA VAL A 354 -1.10 31.17 -13.24
C VAL A 354 -0.76 30.32 -14.45
N VAL A 355 0.44 29.77 -14.48
CA VAL A 355 0.84 28.72 -15.42
C VAL A 355 0.76 27.39 -14.68
N ALA A 356 0.02 26.44 -15.20
CA ALA A 356 -0.21 25.16 -14.53
C ALA A 356 -0.15 23.98 -15.50
N THR A 357 0.13 22.79 -14.95
CA THR A 357 -0.20 21.53 -15.63
C THR A 357 -1.59 21.06 -15.20
N GLN A 358 -1.83 19.75 -15.09
CA GLN A 358 -3.11 19.19 -14.66
C GLN A 358 -3.49 19.54 -13.20
N THR A 359 -2.58 20.18 -12.45
CA THR A 359 -2.70 20.51 -11.02
C THR A 359 -3.89 21.40 -10.67
N LEU A 360 -4.36 22.24 -11.60
CA LEU A 360 -5.53 23.12 -11.39
C LEU A 360 -6.81 22.65 -12.11
N GLU A 361 -6.80 21.47 -12.74
CA GLU A 361 -7.99 20.96 -13.44
C GLU A 361 -9.13 20.67 -12.46
N VAL A 362 -8.82 20.06 -11.31
CA VAL A 362 -9.84 19.65 -10.33
C VAL A 362 -9.34 19.86 -8.89
N GLY A 363 -10.26 20.07 -7.96
CA GLY A 363 -9.97 20.16 -6.53
C GLY A 363 -9.69 21.57 -6.01
N VAL A 364 -9.90 22.63 -6.81
CA VAL A 364 -9.62 24.01 -6.41
C VAL A 364 -10.82 24.86 -6.76
N ASP A 365 -11.44 25.47 -5.76
CA ASP A 365 -12.58 26.35 -6.00
C ASP A 365 -12.09 27.75 -6.40
N VAL A 366 -11.55 27.84 -7.61
CA VAL A 366 -11.05 29.08 -8.21
C VAL A 366 -11.77 29.38 -9.51
N THR A 367 -12.00 30.67 -9.73
CA THR A 367 -12.56 31.21 -10.97
C THR A 367 -11.50 32.06 -11.69
N PHE A 368 -11.47 31.94 -13.02
CA PHE A 368 -10.63 32.74 -13.90
C PHE A 368 -11.48 33.42 -14.97
N ASP A 369 -11.07 34.63 -15.36
CA ASP A 369 -11.71 35.42 -16.41
C ASP A 369 -11.37 34.84 -17.79
N GLU A 370 -10.11 34.42 -17.95
CA GLU A 370 -9.58 33.87 -19.20
C GLU A 370 -8.77 32.61 -18.97
N LEU A 371 -9.02 31.62 -19.83
CA LEU A 371 -8.35 30.33 -19.81
C LEU A 371 -7.60 30.11 -21.13
N ILE A 372 -6.30 29.88 -21.05
CA ILE A 372 -5.46 29.48 -22.17
C ILE A 372 -5.06 28.03 -21.90
N THR A 373 -5.15 27.15 -22.89
CA THR A 373 -4.81 25.74 -22.69
C THR A 373 -4.18 25.14 -23.93
N GLU A 374 -3.12 24.36 -23.76
CA GLU A 374 -2.74 23.36 -24.76
C GLU A 374 -3.88 22.34 -24.91
N ALA A 375 -4.18 21.88 -26.13
CA ALA A 375 -5.25 20.91 -26.38
C ALA A 375 -5.02 19.61 -25.57
N PRO A 376 -5.91 19.26 -24.62
CA PRO A 376 -5.80 18.04 -23.82
C PRO A 376 -6.77 16.95 -24.32
N SER A 377 -6.97 15.87 -23.56
CA SER A 377 -8.11 14.96 -23.77
C SER A 377 -9.45 15.69 -23.54
N TRP A 378 -10.55 15.13 -24.06
CA TRP A 378 -11.88 15.73 -23.90
C TRP A 378 -12.30 15.87 -22.43
N ALA A 379 -12.07 14.83 -21.63
CA ALA A 379 -12.35 14.85 -20.19
C ALA A 379 -11.56 15.96 -19.47
N SER A 380 -10.26 16.10 -19.74
CA SER A 380 -9.42 17.15 -19.17
C SER A 380 -9.84 18.55 -19.64
N LEU A 381 -10.24 18.71 -20.90
CA LEU A 381 -10.76 19.98 -21.42
C LEU A 381 -12.01 20.42 -20.65
N LYS A 382 -12.97 19.51 -20.42
CA LYS A 382 -14.17 19.80 -19.61
C LYS A 382 -13.81 20.26 -18.20
N GLN A 383 -12.83 19.60 -17.56
CA GLN A 383 -12.38 19.97 -16.21
C GLN A 383 -11.72 21.35 -16.19
N ARG A 384 -10.82 21.64 -17.14
CA ARG A 384 -10.19 22.96 -17.31
C ARG A 384 -11.25 24.05 -17.50
N LEU A 385 -12.22 23.83 -18.39
CA LEU A 385 -13.33 24.77 -18.64
C LEU A 385 -14.20 24.99 -17.40
N GLY A 386 -14.26 24.04 -16.47
CA GLY A 386 -14.92 24.20 -15.18
C GLY A 386 -14.26 25.22 -14.24
N ARG A 387 -13.12 25.82 -14.62
CA ARG A 387 -12.44 26.93 -13.93
C ARG A 387 -12.69 28.29 -14.58
N LEU A 388 -13.28 28.29 -15.77
CA LEU A 388 -13.57 29.51 -16.53
C LEU A 388 -14.95 30.05 -16.14
N ASN A 389 -15.00 31.29 -15.68
CA ASN A 389 -16.23 31.97 -15.26
C ASN A 389 -17.12 31.05 -14.41
N ARG A 390 -16.53 30.45 -13.37
CA ARG A 390 -17.13 29.35 -12.60
C ARG A 390 -18.27 29.83 -11.70
N ASP A 391 -18.11 31.02 -11.14
CA ASP A 391 -19.04 31.72 -10.25
C ASP A 391 -20.11 32.53 -11.00
N GLY A 392 -20.00 32.67 -12.32
CA GLY A 392 -20.97 33.38 -13.15
C GLY A 392 -20.95 34.91 -12.97
N THR A 393 -19.94 35.47 -12.29
CA THR A 393 -19.87 36.89 -11.93
C THR A 393 -19.26 37.77 -13.02
N SER A 394 -18.58 37.18 -14.02
CA SER A 394 -18.02 37.94 -15.14
C SER A 394 -19.14 38.31 -16.13
N ASN A 395 -19.57 39.58 -16.05
CA ASN A 395 -20.64 40.14 -16.88
C ASN A 395 -20.31 40.21 -18.39
N GLU A 396 -19.07 39.90 -18.80
CA GLU A 396 -18.63 39.89 -20.21
C GLU A 396 -17.80 38.62 -20.52
N HIS A 397 -18.50 37.50 -20.79
CA HIS A 397 -18.05 36.28 -21.47
C HIS A 397 -16.75 35.60 -20.97
N GLY A 398 -16.89 34.46 -20.28
CA GLY A 398 -15.75 33.57 -20.01
C GLY A 398 -15.13 33.05 -21.31
N ARG A 399 -13.88 33.43 -21.59
CA ARG A 399 -13.18 33.09 -22.84
C ARG A 399 -12.07 32.06 -22.63
N ALA A 400 -12.10 30.99 -23.42
CA ALA A 400 -11.03 30.02 -23.54
C ALA A 400 -10.27 30.16 -24.87
N THR A 401 -8.95 29.96 -24.86
CA THR A 401 -8.11 29.81 -26.06
C THR A 401 -7.44 28.44 -26.00
N VAL A 402 -7.78 27.55 -26.95
CA VAL A 402 -7.22 26.19 -27.03
C VAL A 402 -6.14 26.17 -28.11
N VAL A 403 -4.88 25.98 -27.73
CA VAL A 403 -3.76 25.86 -28.67
C VAL A 403 -3.63 24.40 -29.09
N ALA A 404 -3.89 24.12 -30.37
CA ALA A 404 -3.95 22.77 -30.94
C ALA A 404 -2.95 22.60 -32.10
N GLY A 405 -2.48 21.36 -32.28
CA GLY A 405 -1.52 21.01 -33.33
C GLY A 405 -2.18 20.85 -34.70
N TRP A 406 -1.54 21.40 -35.74
CA TRP A 406 -1.99 21.38 -37.12
C TRP A 406 -0.86 21.04 -38.07
N ASN A 407 -1.14 20.20 -39.07
CA ASN A 407 -0.22 19.91 -40.15
C ASN A 407 -0.73 20.51 -41.46
N ASP A 408 -0.05 21.57 -41.93
CA ASP A 408 -0.38 22.25 -43.19
C ASP A 408 -0.32 21.33 -44.41
N ALA A 409 0.52 20.29 -44.40
CA ALA A 409 0.72 19.42 -45.56
C ALA A 409 -0.41 18.40 -45.73
N SER A 410 -0.95 17.86 -44.63
CA SER A 410 -2.09 16.94 -44.66
C SER A 410 -3.43 17.65 -44.46
N ALA A 411 -3.41 18.94 -44.10
CA ALA A 411 -4.60 19.72 -43.73
C ALA A 411 -5.42 19.05 -42.61
N GLU A 412 -4.70 18.50 -41.61
CA GLU A 412 -5.31 17.74 -40.52
C GLU A 412 -4.79 18.20 -39.15
N ALA A 413 -5.65 18.02 -38.16
CA ALA A 413 -5.29 18.13 -36.75
C ALA A 413 -4.30 17.02 -36.36
N VAL A 414 -3.19 17.41 -35.70
CA VAL A 414 -2.12 16.48 -35.32
C VAL A 414 -1.78 16.64 -33.84
N VAL A 415 -1.62 15.51 -33.15
CA VAL A 415 -1.28 15.47 -31.73
C VAL A 415 0.23 15.70 -31.55
N ARG A 416 0.60 16.53 -30.58
CA ARG A 416 2.00 16.65 -30.14
C ARG A 416 2.39 15.42 -29.34
N LYS A 417 3.59 14.88 -29.59
CA LYS A 417 4.13 13.70 -28.88
C LYS A 417 4.04 13.80 -27.35
N GLY A 418 4.35 14.97 -26.77
CA GLY A 418 4.23 15.15 -25.32
C GLY A 418 2.79 15.07 -24.80
N SER A 419 1.81 15.59 -25.54
CA SER A 419 0.39 15.44 -25.19
C SER A 419 -0.09 13.99 -25.31
N ALA A 420 0.37 13.29 -26.35
CA ALA A 420 0.10 11.86 -26.54
C ALA A 420 0.70 11.01 -25.39
N ALA A 421 1.88 11.36 -24.89
CA ALA A 421 2.51 10.67 -23.76
C ALA A 421 1.75 10.86 -22.43
N VAL A 422 0.98 11.95 -22.29
CA VAL A 422 0.24 12.28 -21.07
C VAL A 422 -1.17 11.67 -21.07
N TYR A 423 -1.85 11.69 -22.22
CA TYR A 423 -3.28 11.36 -22.31
C TYR A 423 -3.60 10.19 -23.26
N GLY A 424 -2.60 9.65 -23.95
CA GLY A 424 -2.77 8.72 -25.06
C GLY A 424 -3.01 9.45 -26.40
N GLU A 425 -2.36 8.96 -27.47
CA GLU A 425 -2.48 9.52 -28.81
C GLU A 425 -3.91 9.44 -29.35
N ARG A 426 -4.60 8.32 -29.11
CA ARG A 426 -5.99 8.08 -29.53
C ARG A 426 -6.93 9.14 -28.96
N THR A 427 -6.89 9.31 -27.64
CA THR A 427 -7.79 10.17 -26.86
C THR A 427 -7.62 11.65 -27.19
N VAL A 428 -6.38 12.15 -27.22
CA VAL A 428 -6.11 13.55 -27.60
C VAL A 428 -6.37 13.76 -29.09
N GLY A 429 -6.08 12.77 -29.92
CA GLY A 429 -6.37 12.82 -31.36
C GLY A 429 -7.87 12.97 -31.62
N ALA A 430 -8.69 12.16 -30.94
CA ALA A 430 -10.15 12.26 -31.02
C ALA A 430 -10.64 13.64 -30.54
N ALA A 431 -10.17 14.11 -29.38
CA ALA A 431 -10.55 15.41 -28.84
C ALA A 431 -10.16 16.57 -29.78
N THR A 432 -8.98 16.50 -30.39
CA THR A 432 -8.49 17.53 -31.33
C THR A 432 -9.29 17.52 -32.64
N ARG A 433 -9.66 16.34 -33.15
CA ARG A 433 -10.56 16.22 -34.33
C ARG A 433 -11.98 16.71 -34.05
N LEU A 434 -12.51 16.44 -32.85
CA LEU A 434 -13.79 16.98 -32.43
C LEU A 434 -13.74 18.51 -32.37
N LEU A 435 -12.70 19.08 -31.76
CA LEU A 435 -12.48 20.54 -31.73
C LEU A 435 -12.40 21.14 -33.13
N HIS A 436 -11.68 20.50 -34.06
CA HIS A 436 -11.61 20.95 -35.45
C HIS A 436 -12.99 20.98 -36.11
N SER A 437 -13.76 19.91 -35.95
CA SER A 437 -15.11 19.79 -36.52
C SER A 437 -16.04 20.89 -35.97
N GLN A 438 -15.98 21.16 -34.66
CA GLN A 438 -16.78 22.20 -34.01
C GLN A 438 -16.32 23.63 -34.40
N ASP A 439 -15.01 23.87 -34.53
CA ASP A 439 -14.46 25.16 -34.95
C ASP A 439 -14.88 25.50 -36.39
N ASP A 440 -14.89 24.51 -37.29
CA ASP A 440 -15.37 24.68 -38.66
C ASP A 440 -16.90 24.87 -38.73
N LEU A 441 -17.69 24.14 -37.93
CA LEU A 441 -19.15 24.32 -37.83
C LEU A 441 -19.54 25.72 -37.36
N THR A 442 -18.75 26.31 -36.47
CA THR A 442 -18.98 27.67 -35.96
C THR A 442 -18.37 28.75 -36.85
N ALA A 443 -17.84 28.40 -38.04
CA ALA A 443 -17.09 29.30 -38.91
C ALA A 443 -16.00 30.09 -38.15
N ARG A 444 -15.40 29.45 -37.14
CA ARG A 444 -14.37 30.01 -36.25
C ARG A 444 -14.81 31.24 -35.46
N GLN A 445 -16.11 31.38 -35.23
CA GLN A 445 -16.68 32.46 -34.39
C GLN A 445 -16.64 32.13 -32.88
N GLY A 446 -16.26 30.89 -32.53
CA GLY A 446 -16.13 30.41 -31.15
C GLY A 446 -17.13 29.30 -30.85
N ILE A 447 -16.67 28.30 -30.11
CA ILE A 447 -17.46 27.12 -29.73
C ILE A 447 -18.10 27.36 -28.36
N ASP A 448 -19.42 27.13 -28.25
CA ASP A 448 -20.11 27.17 -26.97
C ASP A 448 -19.73 25.96 -26.11
N MET A 449 -19.05 26.25 -25.01
CA MET A 449 -18.55 25.28 -24.04
C MET A 449 -19.20 25.48 -22.66
N GLY A 450 -20.34 26.19 -22.62
CA GLY A 450 -21.23 26.24 -21.45
C GLY A 450 -21.90 24.88 -21.19
N PHE A 451 -22.71 24.79 -20.13
CA PHE A 451 -23.39 23.54 -19.77
C PHE A 451 -24.26 22.98 -20.91
N ASP A 452 -25.08 23.83 -21.54
CA ASP A 452 -25.94 23.43 -22.66
C ASP A 452 -25.14 23.14 -23.93
N GLY A 453 -24.10 23.93 -24.22
CA GLY A 453 -23.20 23.73 -25.36
C GLY A 453 -22.47 22.39 -25.29
N LEU A 454 -21.92 22.03 -24.11
CA LEU A 454 -21.28 20.73 -23.89
C LEU A 454 -22.27 19.58 -24.10
N ARG A 455 -23.49 19.67 -23.57
CA ARG A 455 -24.53 18.65 -23.80
C ARG A 455 -24.90 18.55 -25.27
N ALA A 456 -25.01 19.66 -25.99
CA ALA A 456 -25.30 19.65 -27.42
C ALA A 456 -24.21 18.96 -28.23
N ILE A 457 -22.93 19.19 -27.87
CA ILE A 457 -21.79 18.49 -28.48
C ILE A 457 -21.87 16.99 -28.17
N GLU A 458 -22.08 16.60 -26.90
CA GLU A 458 -22.14 15.20 -26.46
C GLU A 458 -23.31 14.41 -27.08
N MET A 459 -24.38 15.09 -27.50
CA MET A 459 -25.51 14.48 -28.21
C MET A 459 -25.38 14.50 -29.74
N SER A 460 -24.32 15.10 -30.29
CA SER A 460 -24.15 15.21 -31.74
C SER A 460 -23.54 13.94 -32.35
N ASP A 461 -23.84 13.68 -33.63
CA ASP A 461 -23.26 12.53 -34.37
C ASP A 461 -21.73 12.61 -34.53
N LEU A 462 -21.13 13.78 -34.24
CA LEU A 462 -19.69 13.98 -34.26
C LEU A 462 -19.00 13.50 -32.97
N PHE A 463 -19.79 13.20 -31.93
CA PHE A 463 -19.29 12.79 -30.63
C PHE A 463 -19.12 11.28 -30.55
N ASP A 464 -17.88 10.83 -30.67
CA ASP A 464 -17.50 9.43 -30.50
C ASP A 464 -17.02 9.21 -29.05
N ALA A 465 -17.93 8.78 -28.18
CA ALA A 465 -17.63 8.56 -26.76
C ALA A 465 -16.49 7.56 -26.56
N GLU A 466 -16.47 6.48 -27.34
CA GLU A 466 -15.44 5.43 -27.25
C GLU A 466 -14.07 5.96 -27.66
N ALA A 467 -14.00 6.77 -28.72
CA ALA A 467 -12.75 7.41 -29.15
C ALA A 467 -12.24 8.49 -28.18
N LEU A 468 -13.14 9.18 -27.47
CA LEU A 468 -12.83 10.31 -26.58
C LEU A 468 -12.52 9.89 -25.14
N GLU A 469 -12.92 8.68 -24.74
CA GLU A 469 -12.53 8.06 -23.49
C GLU A 469 -11.19 7.35 -23.63
N ALA A 470 -10.36 7.36 -22.58
CA ALA A 470 -9.14 6.55 -22.55
C ALA A 470 -9.52 5.07 -22.59
N GLU A 471 -8.64 4.20 -23.14
CA GLU A 471 -8.92 2.77 -23.02
C GLU A 471 -8.95 2.42 -21.53
N PRO A 472 -9.97 1.68 -21.07
CA PRO A 472 -10.04 1.27 -19.68
C PRO A 472 -8.77 0.47 -19.38
N ALA A 473 -7.97 0.95 -18.42
CA ALA A 473 -6.77 0.22 -18.03
C ALA A 473 -7.22 -1.16 -17.51
N ARG A 474 -6.45 -2.22 -17.84
CA ARG A 474 -6.77 -3.57 -17.35
C ARG A 474 -6.97 -3.55 -15.84
N ILE A 475 -7.86 -4.42 -15.38
CA ILE A 475 -8.18 -4.55 -13.97
C ILE A 475 -7.33 -5.68 -13.39
N GLY A 476 -6.51 -5.35 -12.40
CA GLY A 476 -5.87 -6.36 -11.57
C GLY A 476 -6.94 -7.07 -10.75
N THR A 477 -7.11 -8.38 -10.92
CA THR A 477 -8.16 -9.13 -10.23
C THR A 477 -7.62 -9.75 -8.94
N LEU A 478 -8.17 -9.35 -7.80
CA LEU A 478 -7.92 -10.00 -6.52
C LEU A 478 -8.66 -11.35 -6.47
N THR A 479 -7.97 -12.42 -6.09
CA THR A 479 -8.55 -13.78 -6.00
C THR A 479 -8.31 -14.38 -4.62
N SER A 480 -9.05 -15.44 -4.27
CA SER A 480 -8.86 -16.17 -3.01
C SER A 480 -7.44 -16.71 -2.85
N SER A 481 -6.75 -17.07 -3.93
CA SER A 481 -5.36 -17.55 -3.89
C SER A 481 -4.34 -16.49 -3.45
N HIS A 482 -4.68 -15.19 -3.54
CA HIS A 482 -3.84 -14.12 -3.04
C HIS A 482 -3.96 -13.93 -1.51
N LEU A 483 -5.05 -14.40 -0.91
CA LEU A 483 -5.37 -14.13 0.49
C LEU A 483 -4.31 -14.66 1.48
N PRO A 484 -3.78 -15.89 1.36
CA PRO A 484 -2.74 -16.37 2.28
C PRO A 484 -1.48 -15.48 2.28
N LEU A 485 -1.07 -14.99 1.11
CA LEU A 485 0.06 -14.09 0.95
C LEU A 485 -0.21 -12.70 1.55
N LEU A 486 -1.40 -12.13 1.31
CA LEU A 486 -1.78 -10.84 1.89
C LEU A 486 -1.94 -10.92 3.41
N ALA A 487 -2.58 -11.98 3.91
CA ALA A 487 -2.82 -12.26 5.33
C ALA A 487 -1.52 -12.38 6.14
N GLN A 488 -0.45 -12.87 5.50
CA GLN A 488 0.89 -12.91 6.05
C GLN A 488 1.52 -11.50 6.07
N THR A 489 1.32 -10.78 7.18
CA THR A 489 1.81 -9.41 7.37
C THR A 489 3.18 -9.34 8.01
N ARG A 490 3.56 -10.34 8.82
CA ARG A 490 4.85 -10.36 9.53
C ARG A 490 5.26 -11.82 9.86
N PRO A 491 6.38 -12.31 9.31
CA PRO A 491 7.25 -11.66 8.31
C PRO A 491 6.54 -11.53 6.94
N VAL A 492 6.86 -10.45 6.22
CA VAL A 492 6.32 -10.18 4.87
C VAL A 492 6.88 -11.20 3.87
N PRO A 493 6.07 -11.74 2.93
CA PRO A 493 6.57 -12.62 1.87
C PRO A 493 7.69 -11.98 1.00
N ASP A 494 8.64 -12.79 0.52
CA ASP A 494 9.64 -12.40 -0.49
C ASP A 494 9.67 -13.41 -1.66
N PRO A 495 9.18 -13.03 -2.85
CA PRO A 495 8.74 -11.70 -3.23
C PRO A 495 7.29 -11.46 -2.79
N ASP A 496 6.93 -10.20 -2.56
CA ASP A 496 5.58 -9.82 -2.11
C ASP A 496 4.63 -9.58 -3.29
N ILE A 497 3.32 -9.48 -3.04
CA ILE A 497 2.30 -9.18 -4.06
C ILE A 497 2.49 -7.75 -4.60
N PRO A 498 2.37 -7.52 -5.92
CA PRO A 498 2.53 -6.19 -6.51
C PRO A 498 1.22 -5.43 -6.34
N VAL A 499 0.99 -4.89 -5.13
CA VAL A 499 -0.27 -4.24 -4.76
C VAL A 499 -0.67 -3.09 -5.68
N ASP A 500 0.30 -2.40 -6.28
CA ASP A 500 0.06 -1.33 -7.25
C ASP A 500 -0.75 -1.83 -8.47
N ALA A 501 -0.55 -3.08 -8.88
CA ALA A 501 -1.29 -3.69 -9.99
C ALA A 501 -2.76 -3.93 -9.65
N LEU A 502 -3.08 -4.13 -8.36
CA LEU A 502 -4.46 -4.25 -7.87
C LEU A 502 -5.11 -2.89 -7.59
N ILE A 503 -4.31 -1.83 -7.38
CA ILE A 503 -4.81 -0.48 -7.12
C ILE A 503 -5.08 0.28 -8.41
N SER A 504 -4.13 0.24 -9.34
CA SER A 504 -4.09 1.09 -10.54
C SER A 504 -4.22 0.32 -11.85
N GLY A 505 -4.06 -1.01 -11.80
CA GLY A 505 -4.07 -1.91 -12.96
C GLY A 505 -2.66 -2.36 -13.37
N PRO A 506 -2.52 -3.49 -14.09
CA PRO A 506 -1.23 -4.00 -14.55
C PRO A 506 -0.65 -3.19 -15.73
N ASP A 507 -1.48 -2.38 -16.40
CA ASP A 507 -1.08 -1.51 -17.52
C ASP A 507 -0.48 -0.20 -17.09
N THR A 508 -0.68 0.20 -15.84
CA THR A 508 -0.05 1.40 -15.33
C THR A 508 1.44 1.17 -15.44
N GLU A 509 2.10 1.81 -16.42
CA GLU A 509 3.55 1.89 -16.42
C GLU A 509 3.91 2.29 -15.01
N HIS A 510 4.56 1.39 -14.28
CA HIS A 510 5.09 1.68 -12.96
C HIS A 510 6.22 2.68 -13.22
N ALA A 511 5.87 3.93 -13.56
CA ALA A 511 6.69 5.08 -13.29
C ALA A 511 6.70 5.14 -11.76
N ARG A 512 7.47 4.22 -11.16
CA ARG A 512 7.69 4.17 -9.73
C ARG A 512 8.09 5.58 -9.37
N GLU A 513 7.25 6.23 -8.62
CA GLU A 513 7.56 7.57 -8.20
C GLU A 513 8.58 7.45 -7.07
N ILE A 514 9.62 8.26 -7.15
CA ILE A 514 10.68 8.32 -6.17
C ILE A 514 10.45 9.62 -5.39
N ALA A 515 10.36 9.51 -4.08
CA ALA A 515 10.33 10.67 -3.20
C ALA A 515 11.77 11.15 -2.99
N VAL A 516 12.09 12.37 -3.43
CA VAL A 516 13.42 12.96 -3.33
C VAL A 516 13.38 14.18 -2.41
N ALA A 517 14.27 14.22 -1.43
CA ALA A 517 14.51 15.38 -0.56
C ALA A 517 15.96 15.87 -0.71
N TRP A 518 16.23 17.11 -0.32
CA TRP A 518 17.57 17.72 -0.37
C TRP A 518 18.06 18.10 1.03
N ARG A 519 19.24 17.61 1.43
CA ARG A 519 19.92 17.88 2.71
C ARG A 519 21.43 17.89 2.51
N ASP A 520 22.13 18.89 3.05
CA ASP A 520 23.59 18.98 2.89
C ASP A 520 24.35 18.12 3.91
N GLU A 521 23.81 17.95 5.11
CA GLU A 521 24.42 17.22 6.22
C GLU A 521 24.01 15.73 6.23
N LEU A 522 24.47 15.00 5.21
CA LEU A 522 24.03 13.61 4.97
C LEU A 522 24.50 12.59 6.02
N SER A 523 25.56 12.89 6.78
CA SER A 523 26.13 11.98 7.79
C SER A 523 25.17 11.66 8.93
N VAL A 524 24.22 12.56 9.22
CA VAL A 524 23.19 12.37 10.26
C VAL A 524 22.26 11.20 9.93
N PHE A 525 22.12 10.84 8.65
CA PHE A 525 21.26 9.75 8.22
C PHE A 525 21.95 8.37 8.25
N ASP A 526 23.27 8.29 8.45
CA ASP A 526 23.99 7.00 8.43
C ASP A 526 23.74 6.13 9.69
N ASP A 527 23.06 6.67 10.70
CA ASP A 527 22.72 6.00 11.97
C ASP A 527 21.34 5.31 11.96
N PRO A 528 21.17 4.12 12.58
CA PRO A 528 19.85 3.50 12.78
C PRO A 528 18.77 4.37 13.44
N SER A 529 19.14 5.39 14.23
CA SER A 529 18.19 6.34 14.85
C SER A 529 18.01 7.64 14.05
N SER A 530 18.33 7.63 12.75
CA SER A 530 18.26 8.80 11.87
C SER A 530 16.97 9.62 11.98
N PRO A 531 17.04 10.95 11.82
CA PRO A 531 15.88 11.83 11.89
C PRO A 531 14.89 11.53 10.76
N ARG A 532 13.60 11.71 11.04
CA ARG A 532 12.57 11.66 10.01
C ARG A 532 12.64 12.92 9.16
N VAL A 533 12.61 12.75 7.83
CA VAL A 533 12.42 13.86 6.90
C VAL A 533 10.93 14.15 6.81
N ASP A 534 10.55 15.42 6.94
CA ASP A 534 9.15 15.80 6.90
C ASP A 534 8.57 15.55 5.48
N PRO A 535 7.37 14.97 5.35
CA PRO A 535 6.77 14.72 4.05
C PRO A 535 6.63 15.96 3.14
N SER A 536 6.56 17.17 3.71
CA SER A 536 6.51 18.44 2.97
C SER A 536 7.84 18.83 2.30
N GLU A 537 8.93 18.13 2.62
CA GLU A 537 10.26 18.34 2.04
C GLU A 537 10.48 17.52 0.77
N TYR A 538 9.71 16.46 0.58
CA TYR A 538 9.85 15.59 -0.58
C TYR A 538 9.19 16.19 -1.81
N VAL A 539 9.82 15.95 -2.95
CA VAL A 539 9.16 16.03 -4.26
C VAL A 539 9.08 14.63 -4.86
N THR A 540 7.92 14.33 -5.43
CA THR A 540 7.65 13.04 -6.06
C THR A 540 8.00 13.13 -7.55
N ILE A 541 8.90 12.26 -8.00
CA ILE A 541 9.46 12.29 -9.37
C ILE A 541 9.29 10.93 -10.03
N ARG A 542 8.89 10.89 -11.31
CA ARG A 542 8.90 9.65 -12.06
C ARG A 542 10.31 9.07 -12.17
N ARG A 543 10.46 7.77 -11.87
CA ARG A 543 11.75 7.08 -11.94
C ARG A 543 12.49 7.24 -13.26
N ASP A 544 11.83 7.24 -14.40
CA ASP A 544 12.51 7.38 -15.70
C ASP A 544 13.18 8.76 -15.86
N LEU A 545 12.54 9.81 -15.35
CA LEU A 545 13.13 11.15 -15.28
C LEU A 545 14.29 11.20 -14.27
N PHE A 546 14.13 10.54 -13.12
CA PHE A 546 15.19 10.44 -12.12
C PHE A 546 16.40 9.62 -12.64
N ASP A 547 16.16 8.58 -13.44
CA ASP A 547 17.20 7.77 -14.07
C ASP A 547 18.03 8.58 -15.06
N VAL A 548 17.41 9.53 -15.78
CA VAL A 548 18.13 10.48 -16.63
C VAL A 548 19.04 11.37 -15.78
N PHE A 549 18.57 11.85 -14.63
CA PHE A 549 19.38 12.61 -13.68
C PHE A 549 20.54 11.76 -13.11
N LEU A 550 20.29 10.53 -12.64
CA LEU A 550 21.32 9.61 -12.13
C LEU A 550 22.41 9.29 -13.17
N ARG A 551 22.06 9.24 -14.47
CA ARG A 551 23.02 9.05 -15.56
C ARG A 551 23.92 10.27 -15.78
N SER A 552 23.48 11.46 -15.37
CA SER A 552 24.28 12.68 -15.40
C SER A 552 25.33 12.74 -14.28
N LEU A 553 25.18 11.91 -13.23
CA LEU A 553 26.07 11.86 -12.07
C LEU A 553 27.30 10.98 -12.29
N GLN A 554 28.42 11.37 -11.70
CA GLN A 554 29.66 10.60 -11.67
C GLN A 554 29.57 9.49 -10.62
N TRP A 555 29.83 8.24 -11.02
CA TRP A 555 29.68 7.07 -10.15
C TRP A 555 30.98 6.26 -10.13
N ASN A 556 31.68 6.27 -8.99
CA ASN A 556 32.89 5.49 -8.78
C ASN A 556 32.67 4.48 -7.63
N PRO A 557 32.79 3.16 -7.88
CA PRO A 557 32.64 2.15 -6.82
C PRO A 557 33.71 2.21 -5.73
N LEU A 558 34.87 2.82 -6.00
CA LEU A 558 36.06 2.82 -5.15
C LEU A 558 36.20 4.09 -4.27
N GLY A 559 35.17 4.95 -4.22
CA GLY A 559 35.15 6.20 -3.44
C GLY A 559 35.44 7.47 -4.26
N GLY A 560 35.08 8.64 -3.71
CA GLY A 560 35.29 9.96 -4.34
C GLY A 560 34.34 10.28 -5.50
N SER A 561 33.05 9.97 -5.35
CA SER A 561 32.04 10.18 -6.41
C SER A 561 30.73 10.76 -5.89
N ASP A 562 29.91 11.32 -6.80
CA ASP A 562 28.58 11.89 -6.50
C ASP A 562 27.67 10.89 -5.73
N ARG A 563 27.98 9.58 -5.76
CA ARG A 563 27.36 8.52 -4.96
C ARG A 563 27.37 8.81 -3.45
N GLU A 564 28.43 9.39 -2.91
CA GLU A 564 28.54 9.69 -1.46
C GLU A 564 27.58 10.79 -1.03
N GLN A 565 27.05 11.56 -1.99
CA GLN A 565 26.06 12.62 -1.79
C GLN A 565 24.61 12.12 -1.93
N ILE A 566 24.38 10.81 -1.86
CA ILE A 566 23.06 10.17 -1.98
C ILE A 566 22.83 9.24 -0.79
N ARG A 567 21.63 9.28 -0.22
CA ARG A 567 21.12 8.27 0.72
C ARG A 567 19.82 7.68 0.19
N ILE A 568 19.68 6.36 0.29
CA ILE A 568 18.46 5.63 -0.05
C ILE A 568 17.89 4.98 1.20
N TRP A 569 16.56 4.96 1.32
CA TRP A 569 15.91 4.24 2.41
C TRP A 569 15.91 2.74 2.12
N ASP A 570 16.48 1.92 3.01
CA ASP A 570 16.35 0.47 2.97
C ASP A 570 15.19 0.03 3.87
N PRO A 571 14.00 -0.30 3.30
CA PRO A 571 12.83 -0.67 4.09
C PRO A 571 13.00 -2.02 4.80
N ARG A 572 13.99 -2.85 4.44
CA ARG A 572 14.25 -4.13 5.10
C ARG A 572 15.05 -3.96 6.38
N GLN A 573 15.92 -2.95 6.40
CA GLN A 573 16.78 -2.63 7.54
C GLN A 573 16.25 -1.45 8.36
N GLU A 574 15.21 -0.78 7.85
CA GLU A 574 14.60 0.42 8.44
C GLU A 574 15.65 1.51 8.73
N ARG A 575 16.56 1.73 7.77
CA ARG A 575 17.63 2.74 7.87
C ARG A 575 17.98 3.34 6.51
N TRP A 576 18.63 4.50 6.52
CA TRP A 576 19.26 5.04 5.32
C TRP A 576 20.60 4.37 5.04
N ALA A 577 20.96 4.29 3.76
CA ALA A 577 22.23 3.73 3.32
C ALA A 577 22.75 4.42 2.07
N ILE A 578 24.07 4.37 1.86
CA ILE A 578 24.69 4.78 0.60
C ILE A 578 24.39 3.70 -0.45
N PRO A 579 23.78 4.03 -1.60
CA PRO A 579 23.43 3.04 -2.62
C PRO A 579 24.68 2.36 -3.17
N GLY A 580 24.69 1.02 -3.30
CA GLY A 580 25.77 0.24 -3.90
C GLY A 580 25.91 0.43 -5.41
N SER A 581 24.82 0.70 -6.12
CA SER A 581 24.79 0.89 -7.58
C SER A 581 23.74 1.91 -8.03
N ARG A 582 23.86 2.44 -9.26
CA ARG A 582 22.83 3.31 -9.86
C ARG A 582 21.48 2.60 -9.95
N PHE A 583 21.50 1.29 -10.20
CA PHE A 583 20.29 0.47 -10.22
C PHE A 583 19.61 0.46 -8.85
N GLU A 584 20.37 0.30 -7.78
CA GLU A 584 19.85 0.36 -6.42
C GLU A 584 19.27 1.74 -6.08
N ALA A 585 19.95 2.82 -6.48
CA ALA A 585 19.41 4.17 -6.36
C ALA A 585 18.10 4.37 -7.14
N SER A 586 18.01 3.85 -8.37
CA SER A 586 16.79 3.93 -9.18
C SER A 586 15.62 3.10 -8.66
N GLU A 587 15.90 2.07 -7.86
CA GLU A 587 14.89 1.17 -7.30
C GLU A 587 14.39 1.62 -5.92
N ALA A 588 15.05 2.60 -5.30
CA ALA A 588 14.69 3.12 -3.98
C ALA A 588 13.38 3.93 -4.04
N SER A 589 12.55 3.80 -3.01
CA SER A 589 11.29 4.55 -2.89
C SER A 589 11.49 5.95 -2.31
N GLN A 590 12.53 6.14 -1.50
CA GLN A 590 12.87 7.42 -0.88
C GLN A 590 14.37 7.66 -0.99
N ILE A 591 14.73 8.89 -1.35
CA ILE A 591 16.10 9.33 -1.59
C ILE A 591 16.33 10.69 -0.95
N ILE A 592 17.50 10.87 -0.34
CA ILE A 592 18.02 12.17 0.07
C ILE A 592 19.24 12.48 -0.79
N LEU A 593 19.25 13.66 -1.39
CA LEU A 593 20.36 14.21 -2.19
C LEU A 593 21.01 15.38 -1.45
N SER A 594 22.31 15.59 -1.66
CA SER A 594 22.93 16.88 -1.33
C SER A 594 22.39 17.99 -2.22
N SER A 595 22.20 19.22 -1.70
CA SER A 595 21.81 20.37 -2.54
C SER A 595 22.81 20.60 -3.68
N SER A 596 24.10 20.34 -3.44
CA SER A 596 25.20 20.47 -4.40
C SER A 596 25.07 19.62 -5.66
N LEU A 597 24.19 18.60 -5.69
CA LEU A 597 23.93 17.78 -6.88
C LEU A 597 22.96 18.45 -7.88
N GLY A 598 22.25 19.50 -7.47
CA GLY A 598 21.25 20.17 -8.29
C GLY A 598 19.95 19.37 -8.47
N GLY A 599 19.25 19.62 -9.58
CA GLY A 599 18.02 18.92 -9.97
C GLY A 599 16.71 19.59 -9.55
N TYR A 600 16.76 20.63 -8.71
CA TYR A 600 15.59 21.31 -8.15
C TYR A 600 15.85 22.81 -7.93
N THR A 601 14.83 23.65 -8.14
CA THR A 601 14.84 25.08 -7.81
C THR A 601 13.49 25.50 -7.16
N PRO A 602 13.47 26.43 -6.19
CA PRO A 602 12.22 26.93 -5.61
C PRO A 602 11.26 27.57 -6.62
N GLU A 603 11.76 28.13 -7.72
CA GLU A 603 10.94 28.82 -8.72
C GLU A 603 10.34 27.90 -9.78
N LEU A 604 11.03 26.81 -10.14
CA LEU A 604 10.60 25.89 -11.21
C LEU A 604 10.24 24.49 -10.72
N GLY A 605 10.53 24.16 -9.46
CA GLY A 605 10.40 22.82 -8.91
C GLY A 605 11.53 21.90 -9.39
N TRP A 606 11.23 20.62 -9.59
CA TRP A 606 12.16 19.66 -10.20
C TRP A 606 12.47 20.03 -11.64
N THR A 607 13.76 20.11 -11.96
CA THR A 607 14.30 20.43 -13.29
C THR A 607 15.09 19.27 -13.88
N GLY A 608 15.58 18.36 -13.03
CA GLY A 608 16.51 17.29 -13.42
C GLY A 608 17.87 17.78 -13.93
N ALA A 609 18.20 19.07 -13.74
CA ALA A 609 19.43 19.67 -14.23
C ALA A 609 20.48 19.76 -13.11
N ARG A 610 21.65 19.15 -13.34
CA ARG A 610 22.78 19.15 -12.38
C ARG A 610 23.32 20.55 -12.05
N ASN A 611 23.25 21.48 -13.01
CA ASN A 611 23.89 22.79 -12.89
C ASN A 611 23.00 23.85 -12.23
N ASP A 612 21.79 23.49 -11.82
CA ASP A 612 20.95 24.43 -11.10
C ASP A 612 21.57 24.72 -9.74
N ALA A 613 21.50 25.98 -9.31
CA ALA A 613 21.90 26.36 -7.96
C ALA A 613 21.10 25.47 -7.01
N GLY A 614 21.80 24.58 -6.30
CA GLY A 614 21.23 23.48 -5.53
C GLY A 614 19.96 23.86 -4.78
N GLY A 615 18.95 22.99 -4.81
CA GLY A 615 17.72 23.22 -4.07
C GLY A 615 18.06 23.58 -2.63
N LEU A 616 17.58 24.72 -2.12
CA LEU A 616 17.90 25.20 -0.77
C LEU A 616 17.77 24.04 0.23
N ASP A 617 18.80 23.87 1.07
CA ASP A 617 18.67 23.07 2.29
C ASP A 617 17.65 23.76 3.17
N ILE A 618 16.44 23.19 3.19
CA ILE A 618 15.28 23.74 3.87
C ILE A 618 15.28 23.45 5.37
N SER A 619 16.31 22.78 5.92
CA SER A 619 16.38 22.50 7.36
C SER A 619 16.22 23.75 8.24
N THR A 620 16.68 24.92 7.79
CA THR A 620 16.56 26.20 8.53
C THR A 620 15.23 26.90 8.28
N ASP A 621 14.84 27.11 7.02
CA ASP A 621 13.63 27.86 6.66
C ASP A 621 12.34 27.07 6.94
N ALA A 622 12.37 25.74 6.76
CA ALA A 622 11.24 24.88 7.08
C ALA A 622 11.03 24.76 8.58
N LEU A 623 12.12 24.70 9.34
CA LEU A 623 12.04 24.81 10.78
C LEU A 623 11.42 26.14 11.19
N ILE A 624 11.98 27.28 10.78
CA ILE A 624 11.47 28.59 11.18
C ILE A 624 10.00 28.76 10.80
N ARG A 625 9.60 28.41 9.57
CA ARG A 625 8.19 28.58 9.13
C ARG A 625 7.23 27.57 9.75
N MET A 626 7.64 26.32 9.97
CA MET A 626 6.84 25.33 10.69
C MET A 626 6.61 25.82 12.12
N LEU A 627 7.66 26.31 12.79
CA LEU A 627 7.59 26.91 14.11
C LEU A 627 6.75 28.20 14.11
N THR A 628 6.89 29.13 13.16
CA THR A 628 6.05 30.34 13.11
C THR A 628 4.58 30.05 12.76
N ALA A 629 4.29 29.04 11.92
CA ALA A 629 2.92 28.61 11.62
C ALA A 629 2.22 27.99 12.85
N SER A 630 3.01 27.47 13.80
CA SER A 630 2.56 26.93 15.09
C SER A 630 1.99 28.02 16.01
N ALA A 631 2.35 29.29 15.80
CA ALA A 631 1.83 30.41 16.58
C ALA A 631 0.33 30.70 16.33
N GLY A 632 -0.30 30.00 15.37
CA GLY A 632 -1.72 30.14 15.02
C GLY A 632 -2.59 28.88 15.16
N GLY A 633 -2.06 27.74 15.62
CA GLY A 633 -2.85 26.51 15.83
C GLY A 633 -2.01 25.27 16.21
N PRO A 634 -2.65 24.17 16.68
CA PRO A 634 -1.94 22.98 17.15
C PRO A 634 -1.21 22.26 16.00
N VAL A 635 0.10 22.05 16.13
CA VAL A 635 0.97 21.37 15.14
C VAL A 635 0.74 19.85 15.13
N SER A 636 -0.13 19.33 14.26
CA SER A 636 -0.56 17.91 14.24
C SER A 636 0.53 16.83 14.01
N SER A 637 1.83 17.16 13.98
CA SER A 637 2.93 16.22 13.69
C SER A 637 4.14 16.42 14.59
N SER A 638 4.71 15.32 15.11
CA SER A 638 6.01 15.34 15.78
C SER A 638 7.11 15.63 14.76
N ALA A 639 7.90 16.69 14.97
CA ALA A 639 9.00 17.05 14.08
C ALA A 639 10.36 16.80 14.75
N ASP A 640 11.29 16.23 13.99
CA ASP A 640 12.69 16.04 14.40
C ASP A 640 13.50 17.26 13.96
N LEU A 641 13.85 18.13 14.90
CA LEU A 641 14.79 19.22 14.75
C LEU A 641 16.23 18.66 14.73
N VAL A 642 16.93 18.82 13.62
CA VAL A 642 18.37 18.50 13.52
C VAL A 642 19.16 19.79 13.66
N ILE A 643 19.83 19.98 14.80
CA ILE A 643 20.68 21.12 15.09
C ILE A 643 22.12 20.80 14.72
N THR A 644 22.64 21.44 13.67
CA THR A 644 24.02 21.26 13.21
C THR A 644 24.88 22.49 13.49
N HIS A 645 26.20 22.33 13.48
CA HIS A 645 27.13 23.46 13.58
C HIS A 645 26.96 24.47 12.42
N SER A 646 26.66 23.97 11.21
CA SER A 646 26.39 24.79 10.03
C SER A 646 25.08 25.58 10.14
N LEU A 647 24.03 24.99 10.72
CA LEU A 647 22.77 25.67 11.04
C LEU A 647 23.00 26.82 12.02
N TRP A 648 23.77 26.57 13.08
CA TRP A 648 24.13 27.59 14.07
C TRP A 648 24.89 28.76 13.44
N LEU A 649 25.93 28.48 12.65
CA LEU A 649 26.69 29.53 11.97
C LEU A 649 25.78 30.41 11.10
N ARG A 650 24.85 29.83 10.32
CA ARG A 650 23.90 30.60 9.50
C ARG A 650 22.98 31.50 10.34
N LEU A 651 22.47 31.00 11.48
CA LEU A 651 21.65 31.79 12.40
C LEU A 651 22.42 32.98 13.02
N THR A 652 23.76 32.86 13.10
CA THR A 652 24.64 33.89 13.69
C THR A 652 25.35 34.79 12.69
N ASP A 653 25.57 34.36 11.44
CA ASP A 653 26.34 35.08 10.41
C ASP A 653 25.49 36.03 9.56
N ASP A 654 24.20 35.74 9.35
CA ASP A 654 23.31 36.65 8.63
C ASP A 654 22.85 37.80 9.53
N GLY A 655 22.56 38.96 8.95
CA GLY A 655 22.24 40.22 9.65
C GLY A 655 21.04 40.20 10.64
N ASP A 656 20.46 39.03 10.91
CA ASP A 656 19.51 38.73 11.97
C ASP A 656 20.14 38.66 13.38
N ALA A 657 21.47 38.68 13.51
CA ALA A 657 22.16 38.76 14.81
C ALA A 657 21.70 39.96 15.68
N ARG A 658 21.11 41.01 15.09
CA ARG A 658 20.54 42.16 15.81
C ARG A 658 19.19 41.88 16.49
N ARG A 659 18.57 40.73 16.28
CA ARG A 659 17.32 40.31 16.95
C ARG A 659 17.54 39.34 18.11
N ILE A 660 18.78 38.87 18.32
CA ILE A 660 19.18 37.95 19.40
C ILE A 660 19.82 38.77 20.54
N GLU A 661 19.13 39.78 21.07
CA GLU A 661 19.56 40.43 22.32
C GLU A 661 18.99 39.63 23.49
N GLY A 662 19.83 38.83 24.16
CA GLY A 662 19.49 38.19 25.44
C GLY A 662 19.89 36.73 25.62
N VAL A 663 20.20 36.00 24.53
CA VAL A 663 20.61 34.59 24.59
C VAL A 663 22.13 34.50 24.76
N ASP A 664 22.63 33.76 25.77
CA ASP A 664 24.08 33.55 25.97
C ASP A 664 24.68 32.66 24.87
N THR A 665 25.26 33.30 23.86
CA THR A 665 25.83 32.62 22.69
C THR A 665 27.15 31.90 22.98
N ASN A 666 27.78 32.10 24.15
CA ASN A 666 29.10 31.54 24.45
C ASN A 666 29.01 30.08 24.93
N GLY A 667 28.02 29.75 25.76
CA GLY A 667 27.86 28.38 26.29
C GLY A 667 27.68 27.32 25.21
N LEU A 668 27.00 27.67 24.12
CA LEU A 668 26.65 26.75 23.03
C LEU A 668 27.80 26.48 22.06
N SER A 669 28.60 27.51 21.78
CA SER A 669 29.85 27.39 21.04
C SER A 669 30.86 26.51 21.80
N ASP A 670 30.92 26.66 23.12
CA ASP A 670 31.77 25.84 23.99
C ASP A 670 31.29 24.38 24.08
N VAL A 671 29.97 24.12 24.10
CA VAL A 671 29.40 22.77 24.06
C VAL A 671 29.68 22.06 22.73
N LEU A 672 29.47 22.74 21.59
CA LEU A 672 29.78 22.20 20.26
C LEU A 672 31.30 22.01 20.05
N ALA A 673 32.14 22.89 20.60
CA ALA A 673 33.60 22.74 20.60
C ALA A 673 34.05 21.57 21.49
N THR A 674 33.39 21.36 22.64
CA THR A 674 33.64 20.23 23.55
C THR A 674 33.27 18.90 22.89
N LEU A 675 32.13 18.85 22.18
CA LEU A 675 31.72 17.72 21.33
C LEU A 675 32.70 17.44 20.18
N GLY A 676 33.20 18.48 19.52
CA GLY A 676 34.18 18.35 18.44
C GLY A 676 35.57 17.88 18.90
N SER A 677 35.95 18.17 20.15
CA SER A 677 37.26 17.82 20.72
C SER A 677 37.41 16.34 21.12
N ARG A 678 36.31 15.58 21.25
CA ARG A 678 36.29 14.21 21.79
C ARG A 678 36.17 13.12 20.72
N SER A 679 36.87 13.27 19.60
CA SER A 679 36.90 12.36 18.45
C SER A 679 37.60 10.99 18.69
N SER A 680 37.84 10.55 19.94
CA SER A 680 38.59 9.30 20.18
C SER A 680 38.37 8.55 21.52
N GLY A 681 37.40 8.93 22.36
CA GLY A 681 37.14 8.22 23.61
C GLY A 681 35.65 8.12 23.92
N GLY A 682 35.13 6.90 24.06
CA GLY A 682 33.74 6.65 24.43
C GLY A 682 33.41 7.28 25.79
N ALA A 683 32.22 7.89 25.88
CA ALA A 683 31.65 8.35 27.13
C ALA A 683 31.06 7.12 27.87
N ASP A 684 31.72 6.70 28.94
CA ASP A 684 31.29 5.61 29.82
C ASP A 684 30.74 6.13 31.17
N ASP A 685 30.56 7.44 31.33
CA ASP A 685 30.05 8.07 32.56
C ASP A 685 28.67 8.72 32.38
N ASP A 686 27.70 8.25 33.18
CA ASP A 686 26.30 8.75 33.23
C ASP A 686 26.23 10.29 33.42
N GLU A 687 27.17 10.87 34.17
CA GLU A 687 27.26 12.31 34.48
C GLU A 687 27.54 13.18 33.22
N THR A 688 28.23 12.61 32.22
CA THR A 688 28.55 13.32 30.96
C THR A 688 27.37 13.29 29.98
N LEU A 689 26.58 12.22 30.00
CA LEU A 689 25.35 12.11 29.21
C LEU A 689 24.28 13.07 29.73
N GLU A 690 24.12 13.16 31.05
CA GLU A 690 23.23 14.15 31.68
C GLU A 690 23.61 15.59 31.30
N ALA A 691 24.91 15.95 31.37
CA ALA A 691 25.37 17.29 30.98
C ALA A 691 25.16 17.62 29.49
N LEU A 692 25.20 16.61 28.61
CA LEU A 692 24.90 16.75 27.18
C LEU A 692 23.41 16.90 26.91
N GLU A 693 22.58 16.18 27.65
CA GLU A 693 21.13 16.30 27.60
C GLU A 693 20.68 17.68 28.10
N ASP A 694 21.21 18.16 29.23
CA ASP A 694 20.94 19.50 29.76
C ASP A 694 21.33 20.60 28.76
N ALA A 695 22.53 20.52 28.17
CA ALA A 695 23.00 21.53 27.22
C ALA A 695 22.20 21.54 25.90
N ALA A 696 21.76 20.37 25.43
CA ALA A 696 20.91 20.25 24.25
C ALA A 696 19.47 20.71 24.53
N GLN A 697 19.00 20.54 25.77
CA GLN A 697 17.71 21.05 26.23
C GLN A 697 17.73 22.58 26.32
N ASP A 698 18.74 23.18 26.96
CA ASP A 698 18.94 24.63 27.00
C ASP A 698 18.97 25.23 25.59
N LEU A 699 19.67 24.59 24.66
CA LEU A 699 19.71 25.01 23.26
C LEU A 699 18.33 25.00 22.61
N ALA A 700 17.55 23.93 22.82
CA ALA A 700 16.24 23.82 22.21
C ALA A 700 15.24 24.81 22.80
N GLU A 701 15.32 25.08 24.11
CA GLU A 701 14.54 26.11 24.80
C GLU A 701 14.88 27.53 24.29
N ASN A 702 16.16 27.83 24.08
CA ASN A 702 16.59 29.11 23.50
C ASN A 702 16.11 29.29 22.04
N VAL A 703 16.16 28.22 21.23
CA VAL A 703 15.61 28.24 19.85
C VAL A 703 14.09 28.43 19.88
N ALA A 704 13.41 27.82 20.85
CA ALA A 704 11.97 27.95 21.05
C ALA A 704 11.54 29.38 21.39
N GLU A 705 12.22 29.97 22.39
CA GLU A 705 11.98 31.35 22.83
C GLU A 705 12.23 32.33 21.67
N TYR A 706 13.31 32.14 20.91
CA TYR A 706 13.61 32.92 19.72
C TYR A 706 12.49 32.86 18.67
N CYS A 707 11.91 31.67 18.45
CA CYS A 707 10.79 31.48 17.53
C CYS A 707 9.44 31.95 18.08
N GLY A 708 9.39 32.50 19.30
CA GLY A 708 8.15 32.96 19.96
C GLY A 708 7.23 31.82 20.37
N LEU A 709 7.79 30.64 20.66
CA LEU A 709 7.05 29.44 21.01
C LEU A 709 6.97 29.29 22.53
N ASP A 710 5.77 29.05 23.04
CA ASP A 710 5.56 28.59 24.42
C ASP A 710 5.78 27.08 24.48
N ILE A 711 7.05 26.66 24.49
CA ILE A 711 7.41 25.25 24.60
C ILE A 711 7.48 24.90 26.07
N ASN A 712 6.59 24.02 26.50
CA ASN A 712 6.76 23.34 27.77
C ASN A 712 8.01 22.44 27.66
N SER A 713 9.06 22.74 28.42
CA SER A 713 10.33 22.00 28.52
C SER A 713 10.12 20.48 28.71
N ASP A 714 9.00 20.07 29.30
CA ASP A 714 8.60 18.68 29.50
C ASP A 714 8.23 17.92 28.20
N ARG A 715 8.19 18.61 27.04
CA ARG A 715 7.75 18.08 25.73
C ARG A 715 8.87 17.91 24.71
N LEU A 716 10.11 18.11 25.16
CA LEU A 716 11.32 17.99 24.35
C LEU A 716 11.94 16.60 24.51
N GLN A 717 12.25 15.92 23.41
CA GLN A 717 13.00 14.66 23.46
C GLN A 717 14.27 14.76 22.63
N ILE A 718 15.45 14.72 23.27
CA ILE A 718 16.70 14.53 22.53
C ILE A 718 16.73 13.10 22.02
N LEU A 719 16.75 12.96 20.69
CA LEU A 719 16.81 11.66 20.02
C LEU A 719 18.25 11.20 19.82
N GLN A 720 19.17 12.14 19.59
CA GLN A 720 20.57 11.84 19.29
C GLN A 720 21.47 13.05 19.59
N SER A 721 22.68 12.78 20.08
CA SER A 721 23.80 13.72 20.07
C SER A 721 24.98 13.07 19.34
N SER A 722 25.52 13.74 18.32
CA SER A 722 26.74 13.35 17.62
C SER A 722 27.75 14.50 17.64
N ASN A 723 28.99 14.25 17.21
CA ASN A 723 30.02 15.28 17.12
C ASN A 723 29.72 16.39 16.08
N GLN A 724 28.64 16.25 15.28
CA GLN A 724 28.28 17.20 14.21
C GLN A 724 26.83 17.69 14.27
N ALA A 725 25.94 16.99 14.99
CA ALA A 725 24.52 17.30 15.05
C ALA A 725 23.87 16.82 16.35
N VAL A 726 22.91 17.58 16.86
CA VAL A 726 21.98 17.19 17.92
C VAL A 726 20.59 17.08 17.30
N VAL A 727 19.91 15.94 17.48
CA VAL A 727 18.54 15.74 17.01
C VAL A 727 17.59 15.85 18.18
N VAL A 728 16.65 16.78 18.12
CA VAL A 728 15.64 17.09 19.12
C VAL A 728 14.26 16.85 18.52
N ARG A 729 13.37 16.12 19.18
CA ARG A 729 11.98 15.93 18.77
C ARG A 729 11.05 16.78 19.61
N PHE A 730 10.22 17.57 18.96
CA PHE A 730 9.08 18.23 19.58
C PHE A 730 7.87 17.30 19.50
N ALA A 731 7.41 16.79 20.63
CA ALA A 731 6.26 15.91 20.67
C ALA A 731 4.97 16.72 20.84
N GLN A 732 4.00 16.51 19.94
CA GLN A 732 2.62 16.88 20.20
C GLN A 732 2.01 15.80 21.10
N ASP A 733 1.46 16.19 22.25
CA ASP A 733 0.70 15.30 23.13
C ASP A 733 1.36 13.96 23.46
N ILE A 734 2.63 14.02 23.87
CA ILE A 734 2.99 13.20 25.01
C ILE A 734 2.51 14.03 26.20
N LYS A 735 1.28 13.79 26.72
CA LYS A 735 1.09 13.84 28.19
C LYS A 735 2.36 13.17 28.69
N ALA A 736 3.24 13.93 29.37
CA ALA A 736 4.54 13.47 29.83
C ALA A 736 4.36 11.99 30.11
N ARG A 737 5.03 11.12 29.34
CA ARG A 737 5.04 9.70 29.66
C ARG A 737 5.87 9.66 30.94
N THR A 738 5.28 10.10 32.04
CA THR A 738 5.62 9.73 33.39
C THR A 738 5.60 8.22 33.28
N SER A 739 6.78 7.65 33.13
CA SER A 739 6.97 6.22 33.08
C SER A 739 6.79 5.74 34.52
N GLU A 740 5.58 5.89 35.04
CA GLU A 740 5.19 5.24 36.27
C GLU A 740 5.27 3.73 36.00
N GLU A 741 5.87 3.02 36.95
CA GLU A 741 5.99 1.57 36.86
C GLU A 741 4.60 0.95 36.85
N GLN A 742 4.27 0.24 35.78
CA GLN A 742 2.98 -0.43 35.65
C GLN A 742 3.15 -1.90 35.98
N THR A 743 2.45 -2.37 37.02
CA THR A 743 2.43 -3.80 37.37
C THR A 743 1.76 -4.61 36.26
N LEU A 744 2.21 -5.85 36.12
CA LEU A 744 1.75 -6.75 35.08
C LEU A 744 0.26 -7.11 35.23
N ASP A 745 -0.20 -7.31 36.46
CA ASP A 745 -1.60 -7.61 36.78
C ASP A 745 -2.52 -6.43 36.48
N LEU A 746 -2.12 -5.19 36.83
CA LEU A 746 -2.90 -4.00 36.51
C LEU A 746 -3.03 -3.81 35.00
N HIS A 747 -1.93 -3.93 34.26
CA HIS A 747 -1.91 -3.79 32.81
C HIS A 747 -2.87 -4.78 32.14
N ARG A 748 -2.76 -6.08 32.47
CA ARG A 748 -3.62 -7.12 31.87
C ARG A 748 -5.10 -6.92 32.17
N ARG A 749 -5.46 -6.56 33.41
CA ARG A 749 -6.85 -6.26 33.76
C ARG A 749 -7.38 -5.04 33.02
N GLN A 750 -6.54 -4.03 32.81
CA GLN A 750 -6.90 -2.85 32.03
C GLN A 750 -7.13 -3.21 30.56
N VAL A 751 -6.22 -3.97 29.94
CA VAL A 751 -6.39 -4.45 28.56
C VAL A 751 -7.64 -5.30 28.41
N ALA A 752 -7.88 -6.25 29.32
CA ALA A 752 -9.08 -7.09 29.31
C ALA A 752 -10.37 -6.26 29.43
N ALA A 753 -10.42 -5.31 30.37
CA ALA A 753 -11.58 -4.45 30.55
C ALA A 753 -11.84 -3.54 29.34
N TRP A 754 -10.79 -3.07 28.67
CA TRP A 754 -10.93 -2.21 27.50
C TRP A 754 -11.28 -2.99 26.25
N ALA A 755 -10.71 -4.19 26.07
CA ALA A 755 -11.09 -5.09 25.00
C ALA A 755 -12.56 -5.52 25.14
N ASP A 756 -13.02 -5.84 26.35
CA ASP A 756 -14.43 -6.15 26.66
C ASP A 756 -15.37 -4.97 26.36
N ALA A 757 -15.01 -3.78 26.86
CA ALA A 757 -15.80 -2.57 26.65
C ALA A 757 -15.90 -2.19 25.17
N ASP A 758 -14.77 -2.20 24.45
CA ASP A 758 -14.75 -1.87 23.02
C ASP A 758 -15.48 -2.95 22.20
N ALA A 759 -15.30 -4.25 22.49
CA ALA A 759 -16.00 -5.34 21.81
C ALA A 759 -17.53 -5.27 22.02
N THR A 760 -17.96 -4.92 23.24
CA THR A 760 -19.36 -4.72 23.59
C THR A 760 -19.94 -3.51 22.86
N ALA A 761 -19.23 -2.38 22.85
CA ALA A 761 -19.66 -1.15 22.18
C ALA A 761 -19.78 -1.33 20.66
N VAL A 762 -18.87 -2.09 20.05
CA VAL A 762 -18.94 -2.46 18.63
C VAL A 762 -20.20 -3.27 18.29
N GLY A 763 -20.66 -4.11 19.24
CA GLY A 763 -21.76 -5.06 19.06
C GLY A 763 -21.32 -6.46 18.64
N LEU A 764 -20.12 -6.91 19.05
CA LEU A 764 -19.66 -8.27 18.77
C LEU A 764 -20.49 -9.33 19.52
N PRO A 765 -20.61 -10.58 19.02
CA PRO A 765 -21.29 -11.65 19.73
C PRO A 765 -20.62 -11.98 21.09
N GLN A 766 -21.42 -12.27 22.12
CA GLN A 766 -20.92 -12.56 23.47
C GLN A 766 -19.77 -13.58 23.52
N PRO A 767 -19.79 -14.71 22.79
CA PRO A 767 -18.67 -15.66 22.81
C PRO A 767 -17.33 -15.06 22.32
N ILE A 768 -17.39 -14.08 21.42
CA ILE A 768 -16.19 -13.37 20.93
C ILE A 768 -15.73 -12.32 21.94
N ILE A 769 -16.67 -11.62 22.60
CA ILE A 769 -16.37 -10.69 23.70
C ILE A 769 -15.63 -11.44 24.82
N ASP A 770 -16.15 -12.60 25.25
CA ASP A 770 -15.53 -13.43 26.29
C ASP A 770 -14.11 -13.86 25.89
N MET A 771 -13.89 -14.22 24.62
CA MET A 771 -12.55 -14.55 24.11
C MET A 771 -11.59 -13.36 24.10
N LEU A 772 -12.07 -12.16 23.76
CA LEU A 772 -11.25 -10.94 23.75
C LEU A 772 -10.87 -10.50 25.17
N LEU A 773 -11.82 -10.61 26.12
CA LEU A 773 -11.57 -10.39 27.55
C LEU A 773 -10.49 -11.34 28.05
N GLU A 774 -10.64 -12.64 27.80
CA GLU A 774 -9.65 -13.64 28.23
C GLU A 774 -8.30 -13.41 27.54
N ALA A 775 -8.29 -13.08 26.25
CA ALA A 775 -7.05 -12.74 25.55
C ALA A 775 -6.34 -11.54 26.19
N GLY A 776 -7.08 -10.51 26.60
CA GLY A 776 -6.52 -9.37 27.34
C GLY A 776 -5.88 -9.76 28.68
N LEU A 777 -6.45 -10.72 29.40
CA LEU A 777 -5.89 -11.23 30.66
C LEU A 777 -4.60 -12.04 30.44
N CYS A 778 -4.50 -12.76 29.33
CA CYS A 778 -3.42 -13.72 29.08
C CYS A 778 -2.32 -13.22 28.14
N HIS A 779 -2.54 -12.15 27.36
CA HIS A 779 -1.66 -11.79 26.23
C HIS A 779 -0.18 -11.64 26.61
N ASP A 780 0.05 -11.18 27.84
CA ASP A 780 1.34 -10.82 28.39
C ASP A 780 1.90 -11.86 29.39
N ASP A 781 1.30 -13.06 29.47
CA ASP A 781 1.73 -14.16 30.36
C ASP A 781 3.18 -14.57 30.24
N GLY A 782 3.78 -14.47 29.05
CA GLY A 782 5.21 -14.70 28.83
C GLY A 782 6.12 -13.73 29.59
N LYS A 783 5.66 -12.51 29.93
CA LYS A 783 6.45 -11.55 30.73
C LYS A 783 6.70 -12.04 32.17
N LEU A 784 5.98 -13.05 32.66
CA LEU A 784 6.26 -13.67 33.97
C LEU A 784 7.58 -14.46 34.02
N ARG A 785 8.27 -14.60 32.88
CA ARG A 785 9.56 -15.28 32.82
C ARG A 785 10.60 -14.58 33.73
N PRO A 786 11.27 -15.30 34.65
CA PRO A 786 12.23 -14.69 35.59
C PRO A 786 13.34 -13.88 34.91
N GLU A 787 13.86 -14.36 33.79
CA GLU A 787 14.90 -13.71 32.99
C GLU A 787 14.42 -12.35 32.44
N TRP A 788 13.15 -12.28 32.03
CA TRP A 788 12.54 -11.03 31.57
C TRP A 788 12.29 -10.05 32.72
N GLN A 789 11.81 -10.53 33.86
CA GLN A 789 11.60 -9.69 35.05
C GLN A 789 12.93 -9.11 35.57
N ALA A 790 13.99 -9.91 35.56
CA ALA A 790 15.35 -9.44 35.87
C ALA A 790 15.86 -8.40 34.85
N TYR A 791 15.58 -8.61 33.56
CA TYR A 791 15.93 -7.67 32.50
C TYR A 791 15.26 -6.31 32.69
N ILE A 792 13.94 -6.30 32.93
CA ILE A 792 13.19 -5.06 33.12
C ILE A 792 13.47 -4.39 34.47
N GLY A 793 14.02 -5.15 35.42
CA GLY A 793 14.43 -4.68 36.74
C GLY A 793 13.30 -4.70 37.76
N ALA A 794 12.38 -5.65 37.65
CA ALA A 794 11.36 -5.89 38.66
C ALA A 794 11.98 -6.54 39.90
N ASP A 795 11.59 -6.07 41.08
CA ASP A 795 11.96 -6.66 42.36
C ASP A 795 10.93 -7.75 42.74
N ASP A 796 10.00 -7.46 43.67
CA ASP A 796 9.05 -8.45 44.19
C ASP A 796 7.74 -8.55 43.39
N VAL A 797 7.35 -7.47 42.70
CA VAL A 797 6.08 -7.39 41.94
C VAL A 797 6.38 -7.45 40.44
N PRO A 798 5.84 -8.43 39.69
CA PRO A 798 6.03 -8.50 38.26
C PRO A 798 5.56 -7.23 37.55
N LEU A 799 6.42 -6.67 36.71
CA LEU A 799 6.13 -5.46 35.93
C LEU A 799 5.67 -5.83 34.52
N ALA A 800 4.82 -5.01 33.91
CA ALA A 800 4.61 -5.00 32.46
C ALA A 800 5.60 -4.07 31.76
N ARG A 801 6.01 -3.01 32.47
CA ARG A 801 6.87 -1.94 31.97
C ARG A 801 7.62 -1.28 33.13
N SER A 802 8.90 -0.96 32.95
CA SER A 802 9.67 -0.19 33.94
C SER A 802 9.80 1.28 33.57
N SER A 803 10.12 2.07 34.59
CA SER A 803 10.39 3.51 34.52
C SER A 803 11.70 3.86 33.80
N ARG A 804 12.66 2.91 33.76
CA ARG A 804 14.06 3.12 33.34
C ARG A 804 14.24 2.93 31.83
N ARG A 805 14.48 4.01 31.08
CA ARG A 805 14.98 3.94 29.70
C ARG A 805 16.51 3.81 29.70
N ARG A 806 17.06 3.04 28.76
CA ARG A 806 18.52 2.84 28.62
C ARG A 806 18.91 2.94 27.14
N ALA A 807 20.16 3.30 26.86
CA ALA A 807 20.67 3.28 25.49
C ALA A 807 20.59 1.86 24.90
N ALA A 808 20.32 1.75 23.59
CA ALA A 808 20.09 0.47 22.90
C ALA A 808 21.23 -0.54 23.05
N GLN A 809 22.48 -0.06 23.11
CA GLN A 809 23.66 -0.90 23.33
C GLN A 809 23.67 -1.52 24.73
N VAL A 810 23.24 -0.76 25.74
CA VAL A 810 23.09 -1.22 27.13
C VAL A 810 21.94 -2.22 27.25
N GLU A 811 20.83 -1.99 26.54
CA GLU A 811 19.73 -2.95 26.48
C GLU A 811 20.17 -4.29 25.88
N ALA A 812 20.92 -4.28 24.78
CA ALA A 812 21.42 -5.50 24.15
C ALA A 812 22.42 -6.28 25.04
N ALA A 813 23.28 -5.57 25.76
CA ALA A 813 24.20 -6.18 26.72
C ALA A 813 23.45 -6.80 27.90
N ARG A 814 22.45 -6.08 28.45
CA ARG A 814 21.63 -6.55 29.57
C ARG A 814 20.71 -7.70 29.18
N TRP A 815 20.14 -7.68 27.98
CA TRP A 815 19.35 -8.79 27.42
C TRP A 815 20.12 -10.11 27.51
N LYS A 816 21.38 -10.10 27.04
CA LYS A 816 22.28 -11.25 27.11
C LYS A 816 22.70 -11.60 28.53
N ALA A 817 22.99 -10.60 29.36
CA ALA A 817 23.39 -10.81 30.75
C ALA A 817 22.28 -11.46 31.61
N CYS A 818 21.01 -11.16 31.31
CA CYS A 818 19.85 -11.75 31.96
C CYS A 818 19.48 -13.14 31.42
N GLY A 819 20.19 -13.65 30.41
CA GLY A 819 19.96 -14.98 29.85
C GLY A 819 18.80 -15.08 28.86
N LEU A 820 18.28 -13.95 28.34
CA LEU A 820 17.26 -13.96 27.30
C LEU A 820 17.86 -14.33 25.94
N GLU A 821 17.20 -15.23 25.22
CA GLU A 821 17.67 -15.73 23.94
C GLU A 821 17.44 -14.72 22.79
N ASP A 822 18.31 -14.79 21.78
CA ASP A 822 18.11 -14.02 20.55
C ASP A 822 16.86 -14.54 19.82
N GLY A 823 15.90 -13.64 19.56
CA GLY A 823 14.63 -13.98 18.92
C GLY A 823 13.49 -14.32 19.88
N TRP A 824 13.74 -14.42 21.20
CA TRP A 824 12.69 -14.67 22.19
C TRP A 824 11.59 -13.60 22.15
N ARG A 825 10.34 -14.05 22.26
CA ARG A 825 9.09 -13.29 22.19
C ARG A 825 8.20 -13.68 23.38
N HIS A 826 7.64 -12.72 24.10
CA HIS A 826 6.78 -13.02 25.25
C HIS A 826 5.42 -13.58 24.79
N GLU A 827 4.92 -13.15 23.63
CA GLU A 827 3.71 -13.68 23.01
C GLU A 827 3.77 -15.20 22.78
N ALA A 828 4.95 -15.74 22.43
CA ALA A 828 5.12 -17.18 22.22
C ALA A 828 4.98 -17.98 23.52
N ASP A 829 5.55 -17.47 24.62
CA ASP A 829 5.42 -18.08 25.96
C ASP A 829 4.01 -17.91 26.54
N SER A 830 3.32 -16.80 26.23
CA SER A 830 1.91 -16.60 26.58
C SER A 830 1.04 -17.68 25.93
N VAL A 831 1.21 -17.92 24.62
CA VAL A 831 0.45 -18.96 23.90
C VAL A 831 0.76 -20.36 24.43
N ARG A 832 2.00 -20.67 24.79
CA ARG A 832 2.37 -21.99 25.35
C ARG A 832 1.60 -22.31 26.64
N ARG A 833 1.24 -21.30 27.43
CA ARG A 833 0.42 -21.47 28.63
C ARG A 833 -1.06 -21.76 28.31
N LEU A 834 -1.44 -21.59 27.05
CA LEU A 834 -2.80 -21.73 26.52
C LEU A 834 -2.93 -22.95 25.58
N GLU A 835 -2.06 -23.95 25.67
CA GLU A 835 -2.05 -25.13 24.77
C GLU A 835 -3.40 -25.90 24.66
N THR A 836 -4.30 -25.74 25.62
CA THR A 836 -5.65 -26.35 25.61
C THR A 836 -6.78 -25.36 25.30
N ALA A 837 -6.45 -24.11 25.01
CA ALA A 837 -7.39 -23.05 24.74
C ALA A 837 -7.94 -23.11 23.30
N PRO A 838 -9.10 -22.48 23.03
CA PRO A 838 -9.62 -22.33 21.67
C PRO A 838 -8.63 -21.64 20.72
N SER A 839 -8.62 -22.06 19.45
CA SER A 839 -7.78 -21.50 18.39
C SER A 839 -7.80 -19.97 18.32
N LEU A 840 -8.96 -19.33 18.46
CA LEU A 840 -9.01 -17.86 18.37
C LEU A 840 -8.27 -17.19 19.54
N LEU A 841 -8.40 -17.69 20.76
CA LEU A 841 -7.73 -17.13 21.95
C LEU A 841 -6.20 -17.23 21.82
N GLY A 842 -5.68 -18.40 21.46
CA GLY A 842 -4.25 -18.58 21.22
C GLY A 842 -3.71 -17.68 20.11
N HIS A 843 -4.49 -17.47 19.04
CA HIS A 843 -4.10 -16.59 17.93
C HIS A 843 -4.09 -15.11 18.32
N LEU A 844 -5.12 -14.62 19.01
CA LEU A 844 -5.19 -13.23 19.48
C LEU A 844 -4.01 -12.91 20.42
N VAL A 845 -3.69 -13.83 21.33
CA VAL A 845 -2.53 -13.72 22.22
C VAL A 845 -1.21 -13.79 21.44
N GLY A 846 -1.06 -14.70 20.48
CA GLY A 846 0.16 -14.82 19.69
C GLY A 846 0.42 -13.62 18.77
N SER A 847 -0.64 -13.02 18.22
CA SER A 847 -0.57 -12.00 17.17
C SER A 847 -0.59 -10.56 17.67
N HIS A 848 -0.57 -10.30 18.99
CA HIS A 848 -0.75 -8.95 19.51
C HIS A 848 0.36 -7.94 19.11
N HIS A 849 1.59 -8.42 18.84
CA HIS A 849 2.67 -7.61 18.23
C HIS A 849 2.75 -7.68 16.69
N GLY A 850 1.76 -8.32 16.08
CA GLY A 850 1.62 -8.55 14.64
C GLY A 850 2.42 -9.72 14.09
N TRP A 851 3.17 -10.44 14.94
CA TRP A 851 3.76 -11.75 14.62
C TRP A 851 2.66 -12.84 14.62
N TYR A 852 3.04 -14.12 14.52
CA TYR A 852 2.08 -15.23 14.58
C TYR A 852 1.11 -15.27 13.38
N ARG A 853 1.46 -14.58 12.28
CA ARG A 853 0.67 -14.46 11.03
C ARG A 853 1.47 -14.90 9.80
N PRO A 854 1.70 -16.21 9.58
CA PRO A 854 1.35 -17.35 10.44
C PRO A 854 2.51 -17.89 11.27
N ILE A 855 3.68 -17.24 11.32
CA ILE A 855 4.88 -17.82 11.97
C ILE A 855 5.51 -16.87 12.99
N LEU A 856 6.26 -17.45 13.92
CA LEU A 856 7.10 -16.74 14.90
C LEU A 856 8.58 -16.78 14.49
N PRO A 857 9.40 -15.79 14.87
CA PRO A 857 10.85 -15.89 14.74
C PRO A 857 11.41 -17.11 15.49
N PRO A 858 12.37 -17.85 14.91
CA PRO A 858 13.04 -18.95 15.61
C PRO A 858 13.92 -18.41 16.74
N VAL A 859 13.95 -19.11 17.87
CA VAL A 859 14.76 -18.75 19.04
C VAL A 859 16.11 -19.45 18.99
N ARG A 860 17.21 -18.71 19.21
CA ARG A 860 18.58 -19.25 19.26
C ARG A 860 19.07 -19.41 20.70
N THR A 861 19.51 -20.60 21.09
CA THR A 861 20.24 -20.76 22.37
C THR A 861 21.75 -20.70 22.18
N SER A 862 22.44 -20.25 23.22
CA SER A 862 23.90 -20.19 23.30
C SER A 862 24.60 -21.55 23.19
N GLY A 863 23.86 -22.67 23.30
CA GLY A 863 24.37 -24.04 23.26
C GLY A 863 24.00 -24.84 22.01
N GLY A 864 23.33 -24.24 21.02
CA GLY A 864 22.92 -24.94 19.78
C GLY A 864 21.77 -25.94 19.94
N GLY A 865 21.16 -26.03 21.13
CA GLY A 865 19.91 -26.76 21.36
C GLY A 865 18.69 -25.85 21.26
N ILE A 866 17.50 -26.40 21.04
CA ILE A 866 16.22 -25.68 21.08
C ILE A 866 15.65 -25.84 22.51
N PRO A 867 15.23 -24.77 23.22
CA PRO A 867 14.44 -24.94 24.44
C PRO A 867 13.09 -25.58 24.09
N GLU A 868 12.27 -25.99 25.04
CA GLU A 868 10.84 -26.31 24.80
C GLU A 868 10.07 -25.04 24.35
N TYR A 869 10.40 -24.52 23.18
CA TYR A 869 9.72 -23.39 22.54
C TYR A 869 8.65 -23.93 21.60
N PRO A 870 7.49 -23.26 21.43
CA PRO A 870 6.47 -23.71 20.50
C PRO A 870 7.08 -23.93 19.10
N ARG A 871 6.67 -25.03 18.46
CA ARG A 871 7.05 -25.36 17.09
C ARG A 871 6.84 -24.12 16.22
N VAL A 872 7.91 -23.61 15.59
CA VAL A 872 7.92 -22.36 14.79
C VAL A 872 6.76 -22.25 13.78
N LEU A 873 6.29 -23.40 13.30
CA LEU A 873 5.26 -23.55 12.27
C LEU A 873 3.90 -24.04 12.81
N GLY A 874 3.83 -24.52 14.05
CA GLY A 874 2.69 -25.32 14.56
C GLY A 874 1.33 -24.60 14.59
N HIS A 875 1.32 -23.30 14.35
CA HIS A 875 0.13 -22.44 14.34
C HIS A 875 -0.28 -21.96 12.95
N ALA A 876 0.41 -22.38 11.89
CA ALA A 876 0.03 -22.01 10.52
C ALA A 876 -1.33 -22.60 10.10
N ASP A 877 -1.64 -23.81 10.55
CA ASP A 877 -2.95 -24.43 10.31
C ASP A 877 -4.06 -23.70 11.07
N GLN A 878 -3.83 -23.36 12.33
CA GLN A 878 -4.74 -22.55 13.15
C GLN A 878 -5.02 -21.19 12.50
N PHE A 879 -3.98 -20.53 11.97
CA PHE A 879 -4.16 -19.27 11.24
C PHE A 879 -4.99 -19.44 9.96
N ALA A 880 -4.76 -20.49 9.19
CA ALA A 880 -5.53 -20.79 7.98
C ALA A 880 -7.00 -21.11 8.30
N GLU A 881 -7.24 -21.89 9.36
CA GLU A 881 -8.58 -22.19 9.89
C GLU A 881 -9.31 -20.90 10.26
N LEU A 882 -8.67 -20.03 11.05
CA LEU A 882 -9.28 -18.77 11.50
C LEU A 882 -9.56 -17.79 10.35
N ASN A 883 -8.68 -17.71 9.35
CA ASN A 883 -8.94 -16.92 8.15
C ASN A 883 -10.10 -17.49 7.32
N THR A 884 -10.27 -18.82 7.29
CA THR A 884 -11.41 -19.46 6.62
C THR A 884 -12.71 -19.17 7.38
N ARG A 885 -12.65 -19.21 8.71
CA ARG A 885 -13.79 -19.03 9.60
C ARG A 885 -14.30 -17.59 9.68
N PHE A 886 -13.40 -16.61 9.84
CA PHE A 886 -13.76 -15.20 10.02
C PHE A 886 -13.49 -14.33 8.78
N GLY A 887 -12.85 -14.87 7.74
CA GLY A 887 -12.29 -14.08 6.64
C GLY A 887 -11.02 -13.34 7.07
N VAL A 888 -10.22 -12.91 6.09
CA VAL A 888 -8.95 -12.22 6.35
C VAL A 888 -9.16 -10.88 7.07
N TRP A 889 -10.19 -10.14 6.68
CA TRP A 889 -10.50 -8.84 7.29
C TRP A 889 -11.21 -9.01 8.63
N GLY A 890 -12.11 -9.99 8.77
CA GLY A 890 -12.76 -10.30 10.04
C GLY A 890 -11.78 -10.72 11.13
N LEU A 891 -10.86 -11.65 10.86
CA LEU A 891 -9.82 -12.03 11.82
C LEU A 891 -8.92 -10.84 12.19
N SER A 892 -8.55 -10.02 11.20
CA SER A 892 -7.73 -8.83 11.42
C SER A 892 -8.47 -7.73 12.20
N TYR A 893 -9.80 -7.67 12.10
CA TYR A 893 -10.64 -6.78 12.89
C TYR A 893 -10.69 -7.23 14.37
N LEU A 894 -10.83 -8.53 14.65
CA LEU A 894 -10.75 -9.06 16.02
C LEU A 894 -9.38 -8.79 16.66
N GLU A 895 -8.30 -8.95 15.90
CA GLU A 895 -6.98 -8.52 16.35
C GLU A 895 -6.92 -7.03 16.65
N ALA A 896 -7.52 -6.18 15.79
CA ALA A 896 -7.52 -4.74 16.01
C ALA A 896 -8.15 -4.37 17.37
N VAL A 897 -9.24 -5.03 17.77
CA VAL A 897 -9.89 -4.78 19.07
C VAL A 897 -8.92 -5.01 20.23
N LEU A 898 -8.31 -6.21 20.31
CA LEU A 898 -7.37 -6.52 21.40
C LEU A 898 -6.13 -5.63 21.38
N ARG A 899 -5.56 -5.43 20.18
CA ARG A 899 -4.27 -4.74 20.03
C ARG A 899 -4.36 -3.25 20.31
N LEU A 900 -5.49 -2.63 19.97
CA LEU A 900 -5.74 -1.23 20.28
C LEU A 900 -6.03 -1.03 21.76
N ALA A 901 -6.71 -1.98 22.42
CA ALA A 901 -6.86 -1.97 23.88
C ALA A 901 -5.50 -2.04 24.60
N ASP A 902 -4.58 -2.91 24.14
CA ASP A 902 -3.19 -2.97 24.63
C ASP A 902 -2.45 -1.64 24.44
N TRP A 903 -2.48 -1.08 23.22
CA TRP A 903 -1.81 0.19 22.93
C TRP A 903 -2.32 1.34 23.80
N ASN A 904 -3.64 1.43 23.97
CA ASN A 904 -4.25 2.46 24.79
C ASN A 904 -3.86 2.24 26.27
N ALA A 905 -3.93 1.01 26.80
CA ALA A 905 -3.62 0.72 28.19
C ALA A 905 -2.15 1.03 28.52
N ALA A 906 -1.25 0.73 27.58
CA ALA A 906 0.17 1.08 27.69
C ALA A 906 0.46 2.59 27.62
N ALA A 907 -0.47 3.39 27.09
CA ALA A 907 -0.38 4.84 27.02
C ALA A 907 -0.97 5.55 28.26
N LYS A 908 -1.92 4.92 28.97
CA LYS A 908 -2.73 5.55 30.04
C LYS A 908 -2.78 4.68 31.32
N ALA A 909 -1.67 4.61 32.05
CA ALA A 909 -1.51 3.70 33.18
C ALA A 909 -2.37 4.02 34.44
N GLU A 910 -2.94 5.23 34.56
CA GLU A 910 -3.55 5.73 35.81
C GLU A 910 -5.10 5.72 35.86
N GLU A 911 -5.81 5.48 34.75
CA GLU A 911 -7.23 5.88 34.64
C GLU A 911 -8.29 4.84 35.11
N CYS A 912 -7.93 3.65 35.63
CA CYS A 912 -8.91 2.61 35.96
C CYS A 912 -8.93 2.19 37.44
N ARG A 913 -10.09 2.38 38.12
CA ARG A 913 -10.42 1.67 39.37
C ARG A 913 -11.15 0.37 39.01
N PRO A 914 -10.64 -0.81 39.38
CA PRO A 914 -11.20 -2.09 38.99
C PRO A 914 -12.63 -2.27 39.56
N ARG A 915 -13.56 -2.74 38.71
CA ARG A 915 -14.74 -3.48 39.19
C ARG A 915 -14.28 -4.90 39.54
N ASP A 916 -14.84 -5.47 40.60
CA ASP A 916 -14.61 -6.88 40.97
C ASP A 916 -15.12 -7.78 39.83
N ILE A 917 -14.21 -8.20 38.94
CA ILE A 917 -14.50 -9.21 37.92
C ILE A 917 -14.31 -10.57 38.59
N SER A 918 -15.41 -11.17 39.06
CA SER A 918 -15.39 -12.55 39.53
C SER A 918 -15.26 -13.49 38.33
N GLY A 919 -14.08 -14.10 38.17
CA GLY A 919 -13.83 -15.08 37.12
C GLY A 919 -14.84 -16.22 37.15
N SER A 920 -15.60 -16.40 36.06
CA SER A 920 -16.46 -17.55 35.87
C SER A 920 -15.63 -18.71 35.32
N SER A 921 -15.49 -19.77 36.10
CA SER A 921 -14.95 -21.04 35.62
C SER A 921 -15.97 -21.69 34.67
N HIS A 922 -15.90 -21.40 33.37
CA HIS A 922 -16.66 -22.13 32.37
C HIS A 922 -15.94 -23.41 32.00
N LYS A 923 -16.61 -24.53 32.26
CA LYS A 923 -16.24 -25.86 31.78
C LYS A 923 -16.32 -25.86 30.26
N SER A 924 -15.24 -26.30 29.63
CA SER A 924 -15.18 -26.64 28.22
C SER A 924 -16.20 -27.72 27.89
N ASP A 925 -16.96 -27.49 26.81
CA ASP A 925 -17.76 -28.52 26.15
C ASP A 925 -17.00 -28.89 24.86
N PRO A 926 -16.40 -30.09 24.76
CA PRO A 926 -15.71 -30.49 23.55
C PRO A 926 -16.75 -30.98 22.54
N ALA A 927 -17.09 -30.12 21.58
CA ALA A 927 -17.75 -30.58 20.35
C ALA A 927 -16.73 -31.35 19.51
N ILE A 928 -16.82 -32.67 19.64
CA ILE A 928 -16.06 -33.69 18.91
C ILE A 928 -16.48 -33.64 17.44
N HIS A 929 -15.59 -33.22 16.55
CA HIS A 929 -15.53 -33.79 15.21
C HIS A 929 -14.66 -35.05 15.28
N GLY A 930 -15.31 -36.20 15.31
CA GLY A 930 -14.63 -37.49 15.26
C GLY A 930 -14.04 -37.69 13.86
N PRO A 931 -12.76 -38.08 13.72
CA PRO A 931 -12.25 -38.51 12.43
C PRO A 931 -12.95 -39.83 12.06
N LEU A 932 -13.55 -39.85 10.87
CA LEU A 932 -13.95 -41.07 10.20
C LEU A 932 -12.71 -41.97 10.04
N GLY A 933 -12.86 -43.24 10.38
CA GLY A 933 -11.77 -44.17 10.64
C GLY A 933 -10.89 -44.48 9.42
N GLY A 934 -9.59 -44.27 9.61
CA GLY A 934 -8.49 -44.84 8.84
C GLY A 934 -7.19 -44.69 9.64
N HIS A 935 -6.29 -45.66 9.58
CA HIS A 935 -4.93 -45.46 10.11
C HIS A 935 -4.12 -44.68 9.07
N PRO A 936 -3.44 -43.58 9.43
CA PRO A 936 -2.64 -42.81 8.47
C PRO A 936 -1.53 -43.70 7.89
N GLU A 937 -1.45 -43.75 6.56
CA GLU A 937 -0.44 -44.51 5.86
C GLU A 937 0.77 -43.62 5.53
N VAL A 938 1.97 -44.10 5.85
CA VAL A 938 3.22 -43.45 5.47
C VAL A 938 3.65 -43.97 4.11
N ARG A 939 3.81 -43.09 3.12
CA ARG A 939 4.16 -43.41 1.73
C ARG A 939 5.46 -42.72 1.33
N ARG A 940 6.51 -43.53 1.09
CA ARG A 940 7.78 -43.06 0.53
C ARG A 940 7.67 -42.99 -0.99
N LEU A 941 7.89 -41.80 -1.57
CA LEU A 941 7.75 -41.55 -3.00
C LEU A 941 9.11 -41.72 -3.71
N ASP A 942 9.65 -42.95 -3.65
CA ASP A 942 11.00 -43.28 -4.16
C ASP A 942 11.17 -42.94 -5.66
N GLY A 943 10.08 -42.90 -6.44
CA GLY A 943 10.11 -42.51 -7.84
C GLY A 943 10.48 -41.03 -8.07
N LEU A 944 10.30 -40.14 -7.10
CA LEU A 944 10.59 -38.70 -7.24
C LEU A 944 12.03 -38.31 -6.87
N ARG A 945 12.87 -39.29 -6.50
CA ARG A 945 14.24 -39.14 -5.98
C ARG A 945 15.21 -38.40 -6.93
N THR A 946 15.09 -38.58 -8.25
CA THR A 946 16.05 -38.09 -9.26
C THR A 946 15.78 -36.67 -9.74
N HIS A 947 14.71 -36.02 -9.29
CA HIS A 947 14.25 -34.74 -9.83
C HIS A 947 13.92 -33.74 -8.71
N PRO A 948 14.90 -32.97 -8.20
CA PRO A 948 14.68 -32.11 -7.03
C PRO A 948 13.63 -31.02 -7.27
N LEU A 949 13.53 -30.50 -8.50
CA LEU A 949 12.55 -29.45 -8.83
C LEU A 949 11.17 -30.02 -9.17
N THR A 950 11.08 -30.94 -10.14
CA THR A 950 9.80 -31.54 -10.57
C THR A 950 9.21 -32.42 -9.47
N GLY A 951 10.05 -33.19 -8.77
CA GLY A 951 9.66 -34.03 -7.64
C GLY A 951 9.09 -33.21 -6.49
N TRP A 952 9.66 -32.03 -6.21
CA TRP A 952 9.11 -31.13 -5.20
C TRP A 952 7.69 -30.65 -5.56
N HIS A 953 7.47 -30.20 -6.80
CA HIS A 953 6.15 -29.74 -7.25
C HIS A 953 5.12 -30.87 -7.32
N ALA A 954 5.50 -32.05 -7.84
CA ALA A 954 4.61 -33.20 -7.90
C ALA A 954 4.24 -33.71 -6.49
N ALA A 955 5.19 -33.76 -5.57
CA ALA A 955 4.94 -34.13 -4.18
C ALA A 955 4.05 -33.11 -3.46
N THR A 956 4.22 -31.81 -3.76
CA THR A 956 3.33 -30.77 -3.24
C THR A 956 1.92 -30.87 -3.84
N GLY A 957 1.80 -31.17 -5.14
CA GLY A 957 0.50 -31.43 -5.76
C GLY A 957 -0.26 -32.58 -5.09
N LEU A 958 0.46 -33.67 -4.76
CA LEU A 958 -0.10 -34.78 -3.97
C LEU A 958 -0.48 -34.38 -2.55
N LEU A 959 0.35 -33.57 -1.86
CA LEU A 959 0.01 -33.05 -0.54
C LEU A 959 -1.26 -32.20 -0.56
N ILE A 960 -1.49 -31.41 -1.61
CA ILE A 960 -2.69 -30.58 -1.73
C ILE A 960 -3.94 -31.45 -1.89
N ALA A 961 -3.91 -32.44 -2.80
CA ALA A 961 -5.00 -33.38 -2.93
C ALA A 961 -5.23 -34.15 -1.61
N ALA A 962 -4.16 -34.57 -0.95
CA ALA A 962 -4.22 -35.21 0.35
C ALA A 962 -4.86 -34.30 1.41
N HIS A 963 -4.53 -33.01 1.45
CA HIS A 963 -5.10 -32.06 2.40
C HIS A 963 -6.61 -31.86 2.22
N ILE A 964 -7.11 -31.94 0.98
CA ILE A 964 -8.55 -31.85 0.70
C ILE A 964 -9.30 -33.06 1.29
N ALA A 965 -8.72 -34.26 1.18
CA ALA A 965 -9.32 -35.50 1.70
C ALA A 965 -9.05 -35.70 3.21
N ASP A 966 -7.90 -35.25 3.68
CA ASP A 966 -7.35 -35.42 5.01
C ASP A 966 -6.61 -34.12 5.41
N PRO A 967 -7.27 -33.20 6.14
CA PRO A 967 -6.66 -31.94 6.56
C PRO A 967 -5.36 -32.10 7.37
N ALA A 968 -5.17 -33.27 8.02
CA ALA A 968 -3.99 -33.60 8.81
C ALA A 968 -2.84 -34.21 7.98
N ALA A 969 -2.96 -34.28 6.64
CA ALA A 969 -1.91 -34.79 5.77
C ALA A 969 -0.61 -33.97 5.91
N THR A 970 0.52 -34.69 5.99
CA THR A 970 1.86 -34.08 6.16
C THR A 970 2.85 -34.59 5.13
N ILE A 971 3.88 -33.78 4.85
CA ILE A 971 5.02 -34.16 4.02
C ILE A 971 6.35 -33.86 4.72
N HIS A 972 7.37 -34.69 4.49
CA HIS A 972 8.77 -34.38 4.81
C HIS A 972 9.71 -35.00 3.79
N TRP A 973 11.01 -34.67 3.90
CA TRP A 973 12.08 -35.18 3.04
C TRP A 973 13.14 -35.91 3.86
N GLU A 974 13.46 -37.15 3.46
CA GLU A 974 14.49 -37.97 4.12
C GLU A 974 15.76 -38.10 3.24
N PRO A 975 16.97 -38.03 3.81
CA PRO A 975 18.21 -38.26 3.08
C PRO A 975 18.38 -39.75 2.74
N PHE A 976 18.77 -40.04 1.49
CA PHE A 976 19.04 -41.40 1.03
C PHE A 976 20.51 -41.77 1.30
N GLY A 977 20.75 -42.68 2.23
CA GLY A 977 22.09 -43.23 2.52
C GLY A 977 22.74 -42.78 3.83
N GLY A 978 22.00 -42.09 4.71
CA GLY A 978 22.47 -41.65 6.05
C GLY A 978 22.47 -40.13 6.22
N PRO A 979 22.82 -39.62 7.41
CA PRO A 979 22.83 -38.18 7.69
C PRO A 979 23.77 -37.44 6.72
N GLY A 980 23.24 -36.48 5.96
CA GLY A 980 24.02 -35.61 5.04
C GLY A 980 24.16 -36.09 3.59
N ALA A 981 23.52 -37.20 3.19
CA ALA A 981 23.58 -37.71 1.82
C ALA A 981 22.39 -37.23 0.95
N ALA A 982 22.69 -36.63 -0.22
CA ALA A 982 21.74 -36.45 -1.32
C ALA A 982 21.75 -37.71 -2.21
N PRO A 983 20.61 -38.18 -2.74
CA PRO A 983 19.34 -37.46 -2.91
C PRO A 983 18.37 -37.56 -1.71
N ILE A 984 17.38 -36.68 -1.68
CA ILE A 984 16.30 -36.66 -0.68
C ILE A 984 15.00 -37.23 -1.26
N ILE A 985 14.23 -37.94 -0.43
CA ILE A 985 13.00 -38.61 -0.84
C ILE A 985 11.81 -37.97 -0.13
N PRO A 986 10.77 -37.51 -0.87
CA PRO A 986 9.55 -37.02 -0.24
C PRO A 986 8.75 -38.18 0.36
N VAL A 987 8.24 -37.96 1.56
CA VAL A 987 7.42 -38.91 2.32
C VAL A 987 6.09 -38.23 2.64
N LEU A 988 5.01 -38.78 2.11
CA LEU A 988 3.64 -38.31 2.34
C LEU A 988 2.98 -39.18 3.40
N THR A 989 2.35 -38.55 4.40
CA THR A 989 1.54 -39.24 5.41
C THR A 989 0.11 -38.73 5.32
N THR A 990 -0.85 -39.65 5.09
CA THR A 990 -2.28 -39.32 4.93
C THR A 990 -3.14 -40.58 5.13
N THR A 991 -4.40 -40.40 5.49
CA THR A 991 -5.42 -41.45 5.55
C THR A 991 -6.02 -41.78 4.18
N ALA A 992 -5.85 -40.92 3.17
CA ALA A 992 -6.36 -41.11 1.82
C ALA A 992 -5.44 -42.04 0.99
N PRO A 993 -6.00 -43.03 0.27
CA PRO A 993 -5.21 -43.93 -0.55
C PRO A 993 -4.64 -43.21 -1.79
N LEU A 994 -3.42 -43.58 -2.19
CA LEU A 994 -2.66 -42.85 -3.23
C LEU A 994 -3.35 -42.84 -4.61
N ASP A 995 -4.08 -43.91 -4.95
CA ASP A 995 -4.84 -44.02 -6.19
C ASP A 995 -6.05 -43.08 -6.21
N GLU A 996 -6.70 -42.85 -5.08
CA GLU A 996 -7.75 -41.83 -4.94
C GLU A 996 -7.18 -40.42 -5.13
N LEU A 997 -6.05 -40.11 -4.50
CA LEU A 997 -5.38 -38.80 -4.65
C LEU A 997 -4.98 -38.52 -6.10
N VAL A 998 -4.37 -39.51 -6.76
CA VAL A 998 -4.01 -39.41 -8.18
C VAL A 998 -5.26 -39.30 -9.04
N SER A 999 -6.31 -40.07 -8.75
CA SER A 999 -7.58 -40.00 -9.46
C SER A 999 -8.22 -38.61 -9.34
N GLN A 1000 -8.23 -38.02 -8.15
CA GLN A 1000 -8.76 -36.68 -7.88
C GLN A 1000 -8.07 -35.62 -8.75
N ILE A 1001 -6.74 -35.64 -8.83
CA ILE A 1001 -6.00 -34.66 -9.63
C ILE A 1001 -6.24 -34.85 -11.14
N LEU A 1002 -6.31 -36.10 -11.60
CA LEU A 1002 -6.49 -36.41 -13.03
C LEU A 1002 -7.93 -36.21 -13.53
N HIS A 1003 -8.92 -36.28 -12.64
CA HIS A 1003 -10.33 -36.09 -12.95
C HIS A 1003 -10.89 -34.76 -12.45
N ASP A 1004 -10.03 -33.84 -12.00
CA ASP A 1004 -10.44 -32.53 -11.50
C ASP A 1004 -11.30 -31.81 -12.57
N PRO A 1005 -12.54 -31.39 -12.24
CA PRO A 1005 -13.45 -30.70 -13.14
C PRO A 1005 -12.85 -29.46 -13.81
N GLN A 1006 -11.83 -28.84 -13.20
CA GLN A 1006 -11.08 -27.73 -13.77
C GLN A 1006 -10.43 -28.09 -15.12
N TRP A 1007 -10.00 -29.34 -15.32
CA TRP A 1007 -9.45 -29.78 -16.61
C TRP A 1007 -10.49 -29.76 -17.72
N ASN A 1008 -11.75 -30.10 -17.40
CA ASN A 1008 -12.87 -30.08 -18.34
C ASN A 1008 -13.32 -28.64 -18.65
N LYS A 1009 -13.33 -27.74 -17.65
CA LYS A 1009 -13.57 -26.30 -17.87
C LYS A 1009 -12.52 -25.70 -18.81
N ALA A 1010 -11.24 -26.01 -18.57
CA ALA A 1010 -10.14 -25.58 -19.44
C ALA A 1010 -10.28 -26.11 -20.87
N GLN A 1011 -10.79 -27.33 -21.04
CA GLN A 1011 -11.08 -27.94 -22.34
C GLN A 1011 -12.19 -27.22 -23.12
N ALA A 1012 -13.32 -26.95 -22.46
CA ALA A 1012 -14.50 -26.35 -23.07
C ALA A 1012 -14.17 -24.95 -23.62
N LEU A 1013 -13.43 -24.18 -22.84
CA LEU A 1013 -12.98 -22.85 -23.21
C LEU A 1013 -11.85 -22.87 -24.26
N ALA A 1014 -10.91 -23.82 -24.20
CA ALA A 1014 -9.93 -24.00 -25.30
C ALA A 1014 -10.63 -24.33 -26.64
N THR A 1015 -11.73 -25.08 -26.58
CA THR A 1015 -12.53 -25.43 -27.75
C THR A 1015 -13.35 -24.24 -28.26
N SER A 1016 -13.97 -23.45 -27.38
CA SER A 1016 -14.75 -22.26 -27.75
C SER A 1016 -13.91 -21.18 -28.44
N HIS A 1017 -12.61 -21.11 -28.11
CA HIS A 1017 -11.66 -20.23 -28.77
C HIS A 1017 -10.86 -20.90 -29.93
N GLY A 1018 -11.27 -22.09 -30.40
CA GLY A 1018 -10.73 -22.71 -31.60
C GLY A 1018 -9.35 -23.37 -31.48
N LEU A 1019 -8.88 -23.67 -30.26
CA LEU A 1019 -7.54 -24.19 -30.00
C LEU A 1019 -7.39 -25.71 -30.17
N SER A 1020 -8.48 -26.46 -30.29
CA SER A 1020 -8.47 -27.94 -30.33
C SER A 1020 -7.63 -28.55 -31.47
N ASN A 1021 -7.26 -27.75 -32.47
CA ASN A 1021 -6.49 -28.18 -33.66
C ASN A 1021 -5.06 -27.61 -33.75
N MET A 1022 -4.62 -26.77 -32.81
CA MET A 1022 -3.28 -26.17 -32.87
C MET A 1022 -2.23 -27.04 -32.17
N GLY A 1023 -1.42 -27.74 -32.95
CA GLY A 1023 -0.25 -28.45 -32.43
C GLY A 1023 0.77 -27.47 -31.86
N PHE A 1024 0.86 -27.35 -30.52
CA PHE A 1024 1.89 -26.57 -29.84
C PHE A 1024 3.28 -27.19 -30.10
N GLY A 1025 3.99 -26.65 -31.08
CA GLY A 1025 5.39 -26.95 -31.38
C GLY A 1025 6.29 -25.86 -30.79
N VAL A 1026 6.89 -26.12 -29.62
CA VAL A 1026 7.75 -25.14 -28.95
C VAL A 1026 9.14 -25.13 -29.59
N LYS A 1027 9.31 -24.35 -30.65
CA LYS A 1027 10.65 -23.94 -31.12
C LYS A 1027 10.58 -22.52 -31.68
N TYR A 1028 11.07 -21.54 -30.91
CA TYR A 1028 11.25 -20.14 -31.34
C TYR A 1028 10.04 -19.46 -32.00
N GLN A 1029 8.83 -19.96 -31.80
CA GLN A 1029 7.62 -19.27 -32.25
C GLN A 1029 7.13 -18.39 -31.11
N LYS A 1030 6.92 -17.12 -31.44
CA LYS A 1030 6.13 -16.18 -30.64
C LYS A 1030 4.84 -16.90 -30.27
N LEU A 1031 4.61 -17.08 -28.99
CA LEU A 1031 3.38 -17.64 -28.49
C LEU A 1031 2.27 -16.62 -28.78
N GLU A 1032 1.42 -16.89 -29.78
CA GLU A 1032 0.08 -16.28 -29.91
C GLU A 1032 -1.08 -16.96 -29.11
N PRO A 1033 -0.88 -17.77 -28.04
CA PRO A 1033 -1.98 -18.22 -27.19
C PRO A 1033 -2.29 -17.28 -26.00
N ALA A 1034 -1.66 -16.10 -25.88
CA ALA A 1034 -1.85 -15.18 -24.75
C ALA A 1034 -3.31 -14.69 -24.61
N ALA A 1035 -3.94 -14.27 -25.72
CA ALA A 1035 -5.35 -13.85 -25.74
C ALA A 1035 -6.33 -14.98 -25.38
N CYS A 1036 -5.93 -16.23 -25.60
CA CYS A 1036 -6.79 -17.40 -25.44
C CYS A 1036 -6.79 -17.93 -24.00
N LEU A 1037 -5.62 -17.92 -23.35
CA LEU A 1037 -5.53 -18.08 -21.90
C LEU A 1037 -6.27 -16.93 -21.20
N HIS A 1038 -6.19 -15.69 -21.69
CA HIS A 1038 -6.87 -14.55 -21.07
C HIS A 1038 -8.41 -14.72 -20.99
N GLY A 1039 -9.07 -15.23 -22.04
CA GLY A 1039 -10.54 -15.49 -22.04
C GLY A 1039 -10.97 -16.64 -21.13
N LEU A 1040 -10.14 -17.68 -21.02
CA LEU A 1040 -10.28 -18.79 -20.05
C LEU A 1040 -10.34 -18.35 -18.57
N LEU A 1041 -9.87 -17.13 -18.28
CA LEU A 1041 -9.42 -16.70 -16.96
C LEU A 1041 -10.18 -15.51 -16.39
N LEU A 1042 -10.90 -14.77 -17.24
CA LEU A 1042 -11.83 -13.74 -16.80
C LEU A 1042 -13.16 -14.34 -16.30
N ASP A 1043 -13.52 -15.56 -16.73
CA ASP A 1043 -14.75 -16.26 -16.33
C ASP A 1043 -14.57 -17.20 -15.11
N ALA A 1044 -13.38 -17.25 -14.51
CA ALA A 1044 -13.04 -18.23 -13.48
C ALA A 1044 -13.14 -17.65 -12.05
N ASP A 1045 -14.35 -17.60 -11.51
CA ASP A 1045 -14.65 -17.02 -10.18
C ASP A 1045 -14.50 -18.01 -8.99
N ASP A 1046 -14.32 -19.30 -9.31
CA ASP A 1046 -14.24 -20.39 -8.34
C ASP A 1046 -12.82 -20.53 -7.76
N ALA A 1047 -12.76 -20.82 -6.45
CA ALA A 1047 -11.54 -21.06 -5.64
C ALA A 1047 -10.58 -22.14 -6.19
N GLU A 1048 -10.97 -22.77 -7.29
CA GLU A 1048 -10.37 -23.93 -7.91
C GLU A 1048 -9.38 -23.56 -9.04
N VAL A 1049 -9.52 -22.43 -9.75
CA VAL A 1049 -8.76 -22.15 -11.00
C VAL A 1049 -7.41 -21.42 -10.81
N GLY A 1050 -6.84 -21.42 -9.60
CA GLY A 1050 -5.59 -20.69 -9.27
C GLY A 1050 -4.37 -21.02 -10.16
N LEU A 1051 -4.40 -22.19 -10.82
CA LEU A 1051 -3.36 -22.69 -11.71
C LEU A 1051 -3.10 -21.84 -12.95
N ALA A 1052 -4.17 -21.41 -13.62
CA ALA A 1052 -4.09 -20.81 -14.94
C ALA A 1052 -4.15 -19.27 -14.88
N ALA A 1053 -4.85 -18.71 -13.89
CA ALA A 1053 -5.01 -17.26 -13.67
C ALA A 1053 -3.67 -16.57 -13.42
N GLY A 1054 -2.85 -17.17 -12.56
CA GLY A 1054 -1.57 -16.58 -12.19
C GLY A 1054 -0.49 -16.69 -13.27
N VAL A 1055 -0.42 -17.82 -13.98
CA VAL A 1055 0.47 -17.99 -15.14
C VAL A 1055 0.11 -17.03 -16.28
N ALA A 1056 -1.18 -16.69 -16.45
CA ALA A 1056 -1.59 -15.79 -17.51
C ALA A 1056 -1.52 -14.29 -17.16
N SER A 1057 -1.64 -13.91 -15.89
CA SER A 1057 -1.37 -12.52 -15.47
C SER A 1057 0.05 -12.10 -15.86
N ASP A 1058 1.01 -13.01 -15.74
CA ASP A 1058 2.40 -12.83 -16.18
C ASP A 1058 2.56 -12.83 -17.71
N LEU A 1059 1.72 -13.58 -18.43
CA LEU A 1059 1.77 -13.66 -19.90
C LEU A 1059 1.10 -12.46 -20.57
N ALA A 1060 0.03 -11.91 -20.00
CA ALA A 1060 -0.73 -10.79 -20.55
C ALA A 1060 0.08 -9.48 -20.57
N ALA A 1061 1.10 -9.34 -19.72
CA ALA A 1061 2.00 -8.17 -19.72
C ALA A 1061 2.91 -8.08 -20.97
N THR A 1062 2.90 -9.08 -21.87
CA THR A 1062 3.90 -9.23 -22.95
C THR A 1062 3.40 -9.07 -24.38
N GLU A 1063 2.12 -8.73 -24.58
CA GLU A 1063 1.50 -8.61 -25.93
C GLU A 1063 2.15 -7.52 -26.80
N THR A 1064 2.75 -6.49 -26.22
CA THR A 1064 3.39 -5.39 -26.98
C THR A 1064 4.78 -5.70 -27.52
N LYS A 1065 5.48 -6.77 -27.05
CA LYS A 1065 6.88 -7.07 -27.47
C LYS A 1065 7.08 -8.47 -28.08
N GLY A 1066 6.07 -9.34 -28.07
CA GLY A 1066 6.11 -10.64 -28.74
C GLY A 1066 7.17 -11.62 -28.21
N ALA A 1067 7.63 -11.44 -26.96
CA ALA A 1067 8.55 -12.35 -26.28
C ALA A 1067 8.25 -12.37 -24.77
N ILE A 1068 8.22 -13.55 -24.17
CA ILE A 1068 8.01 -13.76 -22.73
C ILE A 1068 9.38 -13.71 -22.03
N PRO A 1069 9.70 -12.69 -21.22
CA PRO A 1069 10.84 -12.75 -20.33
C PRO A 1069 10.46 -13.56 -19.09
N MET A 1070 10.50 -14.89 -19.18
CA MET A 1070 10.45 -15.74 -17.97
C MET A 1070 11.67 -15.38 -17.10
N PRO A 1071 11.49 -14.84 -15.88
CA PRO A 1071 12.58 -14.31 -15.08
C PRO A 1071 13.60 -15.38 -14.67
N ILE A 1072 13.26 -16.67 -14.79
CA ILE A 1072 14.17 -17.78 -14.47
C ILE A 1072 14.02 -18.93 -15.48
N VAL A 1073 15.17 -19.48 -15.87
CA VAL A 1073 15.31 -20.60 -16.81
C VAL A 1073 14.53 -21.88 -16.43
N PRO A 1074 14.38 -22.26 -15.15
CA PRO A 1074 13.63 -23.46 -14.77
C PRO A 1074 12.13 -23.39 -15.12
N PHE A 1075 11.45 -22.26 -14.90
CA PHE A 1075 10.04 -22.09 -15.30
C PHE A 1075 9.88 -22.11 -16.83
N ALA A 1076 10.83 -21.51 -17.57
CA ALA A 1076 10.84 -21.58 -19.03
C ALA A 1076 11.03 -23.03 -19.55
N ASN A 1077 11.80 -23.86 -18.83
CA ASN A 1077 11.96 -25.28 -19.13
C ASN A 1077 10.71 -26.12 -18.77
N MET A 1078 9.88 -25.65 -17.85
CA MET A 1078 8.59 -26.26 -17.48
C MET A 1078 7.43 -25.88 -18.43
N ALA A 1079 7.63 -24.95 -19.37
CA ALA A 1079 6.58 -24.48 -20.29
C ALA A 1079 5.99 -25.56 -21.23
N SER A 1080 6.62 -26.73 -21.32
CA SER A 1080 6.10 -27.88 -22.09
C SER A 1080 5.01 -28.67 -21.35
N TYR A 1081 4.91 -28.56 -20.03
CA TYR A 1081 3.93 -29.29 -19.20
C TYR A 1081 2.48 -28.90 -19.49
N PRO A 1082 2.12 -27.61 -19.62
CA PRO A 1082 0.78 -27.20 -20.06
C PRO A 1082 0.39 -27.80 -21.42
N SER A 1083 1.32 -27.86 -22.37
CA SER A 1083 1.07 -28.45 -23.70
C SER A 1083 0.83 -29.96 -23.64
N VAL A 1084 1.45 -30.68 -22.69
CA VAL A 1084 1.26 -32.12 -22.48
C VAL A 1084 -0.06 -32.39 -21.76
N ALA A 1085 -0.36 -31.62 -20.70
CA ALA A 1085 -1.64 -31.70 -19.99
C ALA A 1085 -2.82 -31.38 -20.93
N LEU A 1086 -2.73 -30.32 -21.73
CA LEU A 1086 -3.76 -29.95 -22.71
C LEU A 1086 -3.92 -30.98 -23.83
N LYS A 1087 -2.86 -31.72 -24.21
CA LYS A 1087 -2.97 -32.81 -25.19
C LYS A 1087 -3.70 -34.04 -24.63
N MET A 1088 -3.55 -34.34 -23.34
CA MET A 1088 -4.34 -35.38 -22.67
C MET A 1088 -5.81 -34.99 -22.63
N VAL A 1089 -6.08 -33.73 -22.29
CA VAL A 1089 -7.42 -33.15 -22.26
C VAL A 1089 -8.06 -33.12 -23.65
N ALA A 1090 -7.36 -32.67 -24.68
CA ALA A 1090 -7.88 -32.61 -26.06
C ALA A 1090 -8.05 -33.98 -26.74
N GLY A 1091 -7.44 -35.04 -26.22
CA GLY A 1091 -7.46 -36.39 -26.79
C GLY A 1091 -8.70 -37.23 -26.46
N ASN A 1092 -9.65 -36.74 -25.65
CA ASN A 1092 -10.84 -37.47 -25.20
C ASN A 1092 -10.58 -38.83 -24.49
N ASN A 1093 -9.39 -39.04 -23.93
CA ASN A 1093 -9.10 -40.23 -23.13
C ASN A 1093 -9.22 -39.87 -21.65
N THR A 1094 -10.37 -40.16 -21.05
CA THR A 1094 -10.46 -40.26 -19.60
C THR A 1094 -9.42 -41.29 -19.13
N PRO A 1095 -8.51 -40.95 -18.20
CA PRO A 1095 -7.53 -41.90 -17.69
C PRO A 1095 -8.22 -43.16 -17.19
N SER A 1096 -7.77 -44.33 -17.66
CA SER A 1096 -8.30 -45.62 -17.22
C SER A 1096 -7.81 -45.97 -15.81
N HIS A 1097 -8.49 -46.89 -15.11
CA HIS A 1097 -8.00 -47.42 -13.83
C HIS A 1097 -6.60 -48.03 -13.93
N SER A 1098 -6.22 -48.58 -15.09
CA SER A 1098 -4.84 -49.04 -15.34
C SER A 1098 -3.83 -47.90 -15.35
N ASP A 1099 -4.20 -46.73 -15.88
CA ASP A 1099 -3.31 -45.56 -15.90
C ASP A 1099 -3.04 -45.04 -14.48
N ILE A 1100 -4.04 -45.03 -13.60
CA ILE A 1100 -3.89 -44.65 -12.19
C ILE A 1100 -2.94 -45.63 -11.46
N HIS A 1101 -3.16 -46.93 -11.64
CA HIS A 1101 -2.33 -47.95 -11.01
C HIS A 1101 -0.86 -47.87 -11.45
N ASP A 1102 -0.61 -47.62 -12.74
CA ASP A 1102 0.75 -47.48 -13.27
C ASP A 1102 1.45 -46.21 -12.75
N VAL A 1103 0.70 -45.13 -12.51
CA VAL A 1103 1.20 -43.91 -11.87
C VAL A 1103 1.59 -44.16 -10.42
N CYS A 1104 0.72 -44.80 -9.64
CA CYS A 1104 1.02 -45.18 -8.27
C CYS A 1104 2.26 -46.09 -8.20
N ALA A 1105 2.37 -47.06 -9.11
CA ALA A 1105 3.55 -47.93 -9.19
C ALA A 1105 4.85 -47.17 -9.55
N ALA A 1106 4.76 -46.13 -10.38
CA ALA A 1106 5.89 -45.28 -10.75
C ALA A 1106 6.31 -44.33 -9.63
N LEU A 1107 5.37 -43.82 -8.83
CA LEU A 1107 5.64 -42.98 -7.66
C LEU A 1107 6.33 -43.78 -6.53
N LEU A 1108 5.98 -45.05 -6.36
CA LEU A 1108 6.44 -45.91 -5.25
C LEU A 1108 7.71 -46.73 -5.55
N SER A 1109 8.24 -46.75 -6.78
CA SER A 1109 9.36 -47.64 -7.14
C SER A 1109 10.35 -46.96 -8.08
N GLU A 1110 11.64 -46.96 -7.75
CA GLU A 1110 12.73 -46.47 -8.62
C GLU A 1110 12.84 -47.29 -9.93
N ALA A 1111 12.66 -48.62 -9.86
CA ALA A 1111 12.82 -49.51 -11.01
C ALA A 1111 11.73 -49.31 -12.09
N LYS A 1112 10.50 -48.97 -11.64
CA LYS A 1112 9.36 -48.61 -12.49
C LYS A 1112 9.20 -47.08 -12.66
N GLY A 1113 9.91 -46.30 -11.85
CA GLY A 1113 9.89 -44.85 -11.81
C GLY A 1113 11.00 -44.22 -12.65
N PHE A 1114 11.39 -43.01 -12.27
CA PHE A 1114 12.18 -42.11 -13.10
C PHE A 1114 13.68 -42.29 -12.82
N SER A 1115 14.42 -42.98 -13.71
CA SER A 1115 15.89 -43.05 -13.65
C SER A 1115 16.54 -41.96 -14.51
N ASP A 1116 17.75 -41.54 -14.14
CA ASP A 1116 18.58 -40.61 -14.92
C ASP A 1116 18.74 -41.05 -16.38
N GLU A 1117 18.77 -42.36 -16.62
CA GLU A 1117 18.95 -42.98 -17.94
C GLU A 1117 17.66 -43.05 -18.78
N LYS A 1118 16.49 -43.21 -18.14
CA LYS A 1118 15.19 -43.34 -18.82
C LYS A 1118 14.53 -41.99 -19.08
N CYS A 1119 15.03 -40.93 -18.43
CA CYS A 1119 14.40 -39.63 -18.39
C CYS A 1119 15.36 -38.49 -18.81
N ASP A 1120 16.06 -38.61 -19.96
CA ASP A 1120 17.04 -37.59 -20.44
C ASP A 1120 16.38 -36.34 -21.07
N GLY A 1121 15.49 -35.70 -20.31
CA GLY A 1121 14.76 -34.50 -20.70
C GLY A 1121 15.54 -33.20 -20.49
N GLY A 1122 16.87 -33.18 -20.50
CA GLY A 1122 17.65 -31.92 -20.51
C GLY A 1122 17.43 -30.94 -19.35
N MET A 1123 16.88 -31.39 -18.21
CA MET A 1123 16.34 -30.49 -17.18
C MET A 1123 17.36 -30.00 -16.13
N ASP A 1124 18.55 -30.61 -16.01
CA ASP A 1124 19.53 -30.27 -14.94
C ASP A 1124 21.01 -30.15 -15.39
N ARG A 1125 21.33 -30.06 -16.69
CA ARG A 1125 22.75 -29.92 -17.11
C ARG A 1125 23.22 -28.46 -17.14
N PRO A 1126 24.36 -28.10 -16.50
CA PRO A 1126 24.90 -26.73 -16.50
C PRO A 1126 25.51 -26.28 -17.84
N GLU A 1127 25.65 -27.15 -18.85
CA GLU A 1127 26.50 -26.87 -20.01
C GLU A 1127 25.82 -27.19 -21.36
N ALA A 1128 25.56 -26.12 -22.11
CA ALA A 1128 25.71 -25.97 -23.57
C ALA A 1128 25.41 -27.14 -24.55
N VAL A 1129 24.54 -28.09 -24.25
CA VAL A 1129 24.00 -29.03 -25.25
C VAL A 1129 22.65 -28.51 -25.73
N LYS A 1130 22.56 -28.23 -27.03
CA LYS A 1130 21.33 -27.82 -27.71
C LYS A 1130 20.14 -28.64 -27.21
N PRO A 1131 19.03 -28.03 -26.75
CA PRO A 1131 17.82 -28.77 -26.43
C PRO A 1131 17.23 -29.29 -27.75
N GLY A 1132 17.70 -30.46 -28.18
CA GLY A 1132 17.01 -31.26 -29.16
C GLY A 1132 15.77 -31.80 -28.47
N ILE A 1133 14.59 -31.39 -28.92
CA ILE A 1133 13.31 -32.04 -28.60
C ILE A 1133 13.28 -33.40 -29.31
N ASN A 1134 14.23 -34.27 -28.96
CA ASN A 1134 14.26 -35.69 -29.30
C ASN A 1134 14.22 -36.53 -28.02
N GLY A 1135 13.94 -35.91 -26.86
CA GLY A 1135 13.81 -36.59 -25.57
C GLY A 1135 12.46 -37.27 -25.35
N LEU A 1136 11.57 -37.33 -26.34
CA LEU A 1136 10.44 -38.26 -26.30
C LEU A 1136 11.01 -39.61 -26.72
N GLY A 1137 11.36 -40.45 -25.75
CA GLY A 1137 11.80 -41.82 -25.99
C GLY A 1137 10.75 -42.65 -26.76
N SER A 1138 10.98 -43.97 -26.86
CA SER A 1138 10.05 -44.89 -27.53
C SER A 1138 8.59 -44.66 -27.07
N PRO A 1139 7.57 -44.96 -27.90
CA PRO A 1139 6.16 -44.76 -27.57
C PRO A 1139 5.74 -45.27 -26.18
N GLU A 1140 6.44 -46.26 -25.63
CA GLU A 1140 6.21 -46.84 -24.30
C GLU A 1140 6.65 -45.92 -23.13
N THR A 1141 7.58 -44.98 -23.35
CA THR A 1141 8.08 -44.02 -22.34
C THR A 1141 7.35 -42.66 -22.37
N ARG A 1142 6.48 -42.45 -23.36
CA ARG A 1142 5.68 -41.21 -23.53
C ARG A 1142 4.53 -41.10 -22.54
N GLN A 1143 3.92 -42.21 -22.15
CA GLN A 1143 2.74 -42.24 -21.29
C GLN A 1143 3.06 -41.83 -19.84
N THR A 1144 4.15 -42.32 -19.24
CA THR A 1144 4.51 -42.03 -17.84
C THR A 1144 4.89 -40.57 -17.57
N ARG A 1145 5.48 -39.85 -18.54
CA ARG A 1145 5.76 -38.40 -18.42
C ARG A 1145 4.53 -37.52 -18.60
N SER A 1146 3.51 -38.01 -19.30
CA SER A 1146 2.27 -37.27 -19.49
C SER A 1146 1.47 -37.13 -18.19
N VAL A 1147 1.63 -38.06 -17.24
CA VAL A 1147 0.81 -38.11 -16.02
C VAL A 1147 1.43 -37.41 -14.80
N LEU A 1148 2.76 -37.21 -14.75
CA LEU A 1148 3.39 -36.30 -13.77
C LEU A 1148 3.08 -34.82 -14.05
N ALA A 1149 2.76 -34.49 -15.30
CA ALA A 1149 2.49 -33.13 -15.74
C ALA A 1149 1.30 -32.52 -14.97
N PRO A 1150 0.13 -33.19 -14.87
CA PRO A 1150 -0.95 -32.76 -13.98
C PRO A 1150 -0.53 -32.60 -12.52
N LEU A 1151 0.21 -33.55 -11.94
CA LEU A 1151 0.63 -33.50 -10.52
C LEU A 1151 1.55 -32.29 -10.24
N ALA A 1152 2.56 -32.08 -11.08
CA ALA A 1152 3.48 -30.96 -10.93
C ALA A 1152 2.80 -29.61 -11.23
N MET A 1153 1.93 -29.57 -12.24
CA MET A 1153 1.10 -28.39 -12.50
C MET A 1153 0.26 -28.08 -11.26
N TYR A 1154 -0.49 -29.04 -10.73
CA TYR A 1154 -1.33 -28.86 -9.55
C TYR A 1154 -0.56 -28.23 -8.38
N GLY A 1155 0.66 -28.71 -8.10
CA GLY A 1155 1.56 -28.10 -7.12
C GLY A 1155 2.02 -26.67 -7.46
N ILE A 1156 2.36 -26.39 -8.72
CA ILE A 1156 2.77 -25.04 -9.19
C ILE A 1156 1.65 -24.01 -9.01
N GLY A 1157 0.41 -24.36 -9.35
CA GLY A 1157 -0.70 -23.42 -9.35
C GLY A 1157 -1.26 -23.07 -7.97
N LEU A 1158 -1.32 -24.05 -7.08
CA LEU A 1158 -1.92 -23.91 -5.75
C LEU A 1158 -1.01 -23.28 -4.71
N LEU A 1159 0.29 -23.23 -4.97
CA LEU A 1159 1.20 -22.49 -4.11
C LEU A 1159 1.24 -21.00 -4.47
N GLY A 1160 0.79 -20.57 -5.67
CA GLY A 1160 0.78 -19.17 -6.12
C GLY A 1160 1.64 -18.85 -7.37
N SER A 1161 0.99 -18.63 -8.51
CA SER A 1161 1.57 -17.92 -9.65
C SER A 1161 1.15 -16.45 -9.62
N GLY A 1162 1.43 -15.72 -8.53
CA GLY A 1162 1.20 -14.27 -8.52
C GLY A 1162 2.02 -13.57 -9.61
N PRO A 1163 1.75 -12.28 -9.94
CA PRO A 1163 2.41 -11.54 -11.03
C PRO A 1163 3.92 -11.27 -10.83
N VAL A 1164 4.49 -11.95 -9.83
CA VAL A 1164 5.81 -11.76 -9.28
C VAL A 1164 6.39 -13.14 -9.19
N ARG A 1165 7.42 -13.37 -10.01
CA ARG A 1165 8.41 -14.47 -9.92
C ARG A 1165 7.91 -15.64 -9.06
N GLY A 1166 7.41 -16.69 -9.71
CA GLY A 1166 6.78 -17.86 -9.05
C GLY A 1166 7.49 -18.32 -7.79
N LEU A 1167 6.76 -18.93 -6.87
CA LEU A 1167 7.20 -19.03 -5.47
C LEU A 1167 8.56 -19.69 -5.26
N GLY A 1168 9.18 -19.28 -4.17
CA GLY A 1168 10.56 -19.61 -3.87
C GLY A 1168 11.55 -18.71 -4.62
N VAL A 1169 11.10 -17.74 -5.42
CA VAL A 1169 12.00 -16.90 -6.21
C VAL A 1169 12.25 -15.57 -5.56
N THR A 1170 13.47 -15.40 -5.05
CA THR A 1170 13.89 -14.17 -4.39
C THR A 1170 13.85 -12.94 -5.32
N ARG A 1171 13.90 -11.73 -4.74
CA ARG A 1171 14.13 -10.48 -5.50
C ARG A 1171 15.43 -10.47 -6.30
N SER A 1172 16.42 -11.31 -5.97
CA SER A 1172 17.63 -11.47 -6.78
C SER A 1172 17.45 -12.41 -7.99
N GLY A 1173 16.29 -13.08 -8.11
CA GLY A 1173 15.98 -13.99 -9.22
C GLY A 1173 16.47 -15.41 -8.98
N LYS A 1174 16.76 -15.77 -7.73
CA LYS A 1174 17.19 -17.09 -7.30
C LYS A 1174 15.98 -17.89 -6.85
N LEU A 1175 15.79 -19.10 -7.38
CA LEU A 1175 14.80 -20.06 -6.89
C LEU A 1175 15.33 -20.74 -5.62
N VAL A 1176 14.47 -20.90 -4.61
CA VAL A 1176 14.76 -21.37 -3.26
C VAL A 1176 13.54 -22.15 -2.76
N LEU A 1177 13.65 -23.47 -2.62
CA LEU A 1177 12.56 -24.35 -2.19
C LEU A 1177 12.91 -25.07 -0.88
N PRO A 1178 12.04 -25.02 0.15
CA PRO A 1178 12.29 -25.69 1.43
C PRO A 1178 12.13 -27.21 1.34
N LEU A 1179 12.93 -27.94 2.11
CA LEU A 1179 12.93 -29.41 2.17
C LEU A 1179 12.92 -29.86 3.64
N PRO A 1180 11.80 -29.66 4.37
CA PRO A 1180 11.72 -29.97 5.79
C PRO A 1180 11.99 -31.46 6.06
N THR A 1181 12.82 -31.75 7.06
CA THR A 1181 13.14 -33.13 7.48
C THR A 1181 12.19 -33.66 8.55
N THR A 1182 11.31 -32.79 9.08
CA THR A 1182 10.21 -33.14 9.98
C THR A 1182 8.87 -33.04 9.23
N PRO A 1183 7.85 -33.86 9.56
CA PRO A 1183 6.55 -33.83 8.89
C PRO A 1183 5.86 -32.48 9.03
N VAL A 1184 5.59 -31.78 7.92
CA VAL A 1184 4.86 -30.50 7.91
C VAL A 1184 3.55 -30.58 7.13
N THR A 1185 2.55 -29.80 7.54
CA THR A 1185 1.28 -29.68 6.81
C THR A 1185 1.40 -28.78 5.58
N LEU A 1186 0.34 -28.70 4.77
CA LEU A 1186 0.29 -27.80 3.61
C LEU A 1186 0.46 -26.33 3.99
N ASN A 1187 -0.18 -25.88 5.08
CA ASN A 1187 -0.11 -24.47 5.49
C ASN A 1187 1.26 -24.13 6.08
N GLU A 1188 1.87 -25.06 6.82
CA GLU A 1188 3.25 -24.94 7.29
C GLU A 1188 4.24 -24.82 6.12
N LEU A 1189 4.12 -25.71 5.11
CA LEU A 1189 4.98 -25.67 3.91
C LEU A 1189 4.80 -24.38 3.09
N ARG A 1190 3.56 -23.87 2.98
CA ARG A 1190 3.25 -22.58 2.35
C ARG A 1190 3.92 -21.42 3.08
N ALA A 1191 3.74 -21.33 4.40
CA ALA A 1191 4.36 -20.30 5.24
C ALA A 1191 5.88 -20.26 5.09
N MET A 1192 6.53 -21.42 5.04
CA MET A 1192 7.98 -21.51 4.79
C MET A 1192 8.38 -20.98 3.42
N THR A 1193 7.63 -21.33 2.38
CA THR A 1193 7.92 -20.94 1.00
C THR A 1193 7.83 -19.42 0.80
N TYR A 1194 6.91 -18.75 1.51
CA TYR A 1194 6.69 -17.31 1.40
C TYR A 1194 7.81 -16.45 2.00
N VAL A 1195 8.51 -16.90 3.06
CA VAL A 1195 9.53 -16.07 3.73
C VAL A 1195 10.89 -16.12 3.03
N GLY A 1196 11.12 -17.16 2.22
CA GLY A 1196 12.37 -17.38 1.51
C GLY A 1196 13.52 -17.79 2.45
N ALA A 1197 14.24 -18.86 2.10
CA ALA A 1197 15.28 -19.43 2.96
C ALA A 1197 16.55 -18.56 3.15
N VAL A 1198 16.55 -17.30 2.67
CA VAL A 1198 17.73 -16.41 2.62
C VAL A 1198 17.56 -15.15 3.48
N HIS A 1199 16.52 -15.06 4.31
CA HIS A 1199 16.36 -13.90 5.20
C HIS A 1199 17.55 -13.82 6.20
N PRO A 1200 18.39 -12.76 6.19
CA PRO A 1200 19.66 -12.74 6.94
C PRO A 1200 19.51 -12.88 8.45
N ARG A 1201 18.34 -12.48 8.99
CA ARG A 1201 17.99 -12.59 10.41
C ARG A 1201 17.21 -13.86 10.76
N TRP A 1202 16.93 -14.74 9.79
CA TRP A 1202 16.18 -15.98 9.99
C TRP A 1202 17.10 -17.21 9.75
N PRO A 1203 17.72 -17.76 10.81
CA PRO A 1203 18.49 -19.00 10.72
C PRO A 1203 17.55 -20.18 10.47
N TRP A 1204 17.34 -20.56 9.21
CA TRP A 1204 16.55 -21.77 8.89
C TRP A 1204 17.21 -23.08 9.36
N ALA A 1205 18.45 -23.05 9.84
CA ALA A 1205 19.17 -24.22 10.35
C ALA A 1205 18.75 -24.65 11.78
N VAL A 1206 17.48 -24.43 12.15
CA VAL A 1206 16.89 -24.76 13.45
C VAL A 1206 15.63 -25.59 13.17
N ASP A 1207 15.39 -26.66 13.93
CA ASP A 1207 14.22 -27.56 13.80
C ASP A 1207 14.14 -28.48 12.57
N GLY A 1208 15.25 -29.01 12.07
CA GLY A 1208 15.22 -29.94 10.93
C GLY A 1208 14.81 -29.27 9.61
N LEU A 1209 14.98 -27.96 9.53
CA LEU A 1209 14.74 -27.12 8.36
C LEU A 1209 16.04 -26.81 7.58
N ASP A 1210 17.08 -27.63 7.80
CA ASP A 1210 18.45 -27.41 7.31
C ASP A 1210 18.61 -27.48 5.78
N TRP A 1211 17.60 -28.01 5.07
CA TRP A 1211 17.72 -28.38 3.66
C TRP A 1211 16.92 -27.44 2.76
N VAL A 1212 17.61 -26.89 1.77
CA VAL A 1212 17.08 -25.92 0.80
C VAL A 1212 17.62 -26.26 -0.58
N TYR A 1213 16.72 -26.45 -1.54
CA TYR A 1213 17.11 -26.49 -2.96
C TYR A 1213 17.24 -25.07 -3.48
N SER A 1214 18.33 -24.75 -4.19
CA SER A 1214 18.50 -23.41 -4.76
C SER A 1214 19.11 -23.38 -6.16
N ALA A 1215 18.58 -22.52 -7.04
CA ALA A 1215 19.02 -22.39 -8.43
C ALA A 1215 19.03 -20.92 -8.90
N GLU A 1216 20.01 -20.54 -9.73
CA GLU A 1216 20.18 -19.17 -10.25
C GLU A 1216 20.57 -19.18 -11.74
N LYS A 1217 20.09 -18.19 -12.51
CA LYS A 1217 20.49 -18.00 -13.91
C LYS A 1217 21.86 -17.33 -13.99
N LYS A 1218 22.94 -18.09 -14.22
CA LYS A 1218 24.22 -17.49 -14.62
C LYS A 1218 24.09 -16.87 -16.02
N LYS A 1219 24.42 -15.57 -16.17
CA LYS A 1219 24.62 -14.97 -17.50
C LYS A 1219 25.81 -15.67 -18.16
N VAL A 1220 25.56 -16.42 -19.23
CA VAL A 1220 26.64 -16.83 -20.14
C VAL A 1220 27.15 -15.53 -20.79
N PRO A 1221 28.44 -15.18 -20.68
CA PRO A 1221 28.98 -14.02 -21.37
C PRO A 1221 28.66 -14.12 -22.87
N ALA A 1222 28.20 -13.02 -23.47
CA ALA A 1222 27.98 -13.01 -24.91
C ALA A 1222 29.29 -13.36 -25.61
N ALA A 1223 29.23 -14.21 -26.63
CA ALA A 1223 30.39 -14.54 -27.47
C ALA A 1223 30.88 -13.26 -28.17
N GLY A 1224 31.79 -12.53 -27.53
CA GLY A 1224 32.22 -11.20 -27.98
C GLY A 1224 32.68 -10.26 -26.86
N ASP A 1225 32.28 -10.49 -25.61
CA ASP A 1225 32.78 -9.70 -24.48
C ASP A 1225 34.23 -10.10 -24.18
N LYS A 1226 35.15 -9.31 -24.74
CA LYS A 1226 36.59 -9.46 -24.53
C LYS A 1226 36.90 -9.36 -23.04
N VAL A 1227 37.26 -10.49 -22.44
CA VAL A 1227 38.01 -10.56 -21.19
C VAL A 1227 39.36 -9.85 -21.41
N PHE A 1228 39.42 -8.56 -21.09
CA PHE A 1228 40.70 -7.86 -20.93
C PHE A 1228 41.22 -8.13 -19.51
N GLN A 1229 42.11 -9.12 -19.46
CA GLN A 1229 43.37 -9.22 -18.70
C GLN A 1229 43.75 -8.05 -17.76
N TRP A 1230 44.42 -8.25 -16.60
CA TRP A 1230 45.77 -8.86 -16.49
C TRP A 1230 46.23 -8.99 -15.02
N LEU A 1231 47.04 -10.02 -14.69
CA LEU A 1231 48.40 -9.91 -14.09
C LEU A 1231 49.01 -11.27 -13.66
N GLY A 1232 50.00 -11.74 -14.43
CA GLY A 1232 51.24 -12.39 -13.97
C GLY A 1232 51.23 -13.72 -13.18
N GLY A 1233 51.59 -14.84 -13.85
CA GLY A 1233 52.14 -16.03 -13.20
C GLY A 1233 52.10 -17.31 -14.07
N PRO A 1234 53.19 -18.09 -14.20
CA PRO A 1234 53.25 -19.19 -15.17
C PRO A 1234 52.52 -20.44 -14.66
N ARG A 1235 51.59 -20.93 -15.50
CA ARG A 1235 51.13 -22.32 -15.67
C ARG A 1235 51.40 -23.27 -14.49
N SER A 1236 50.35 -23.60 -13.73
CA SER A 1236 50.23 -24.94 -13.14
C SER A 1236 48.82 -25.50 -13.34
N ARG A 1237 48.80 -26.78 -13.71
CA ARG A 1237 47.63 -27.60 -14.02
C ARG A 1237 46.84 -27.89 -12.75
N ARG A 1238 45.51 -27.77 -12.80
CA ARG A 1238 44.52 -28.77 -12.36
C ARG A 1238 43.12 -28.19 -12.53
N ALA A 1239 42.46 -28.60 -13.62
CA ALA A 1239 41.02 -28.51 -13.77
C ALA A 1239 40.45 -29.88 -13.40
N SER A 1240 39.86 -29.97 -12.23
CA SER A 1240 38.91 -31.01 -11.82
C SER A 1240 38.22 -30.49 -10.57
N GLU A 1241 36.89 -30.44 -10.59
CA GLU A 1241 35.93 -29.89 -9.60
C GLU A 1241 35.39 -28.49 -9.93
N VAL A 1242 34.30 -28.46 -10.71
CA VAL A 1242 33.08 -27.68 -10.46
C VAL A 1242 31.90 -28.53 -10.88
#